data_AF-A0A8T0VUG9-F1
#
_entry.id   AF-A0A8T0VUG9-F1
#
_cell.length_a   1.000
_cell.length_b   1.000
_cell.length_c   1.000
_cell.angle_alpha   90.00
_cell.angle_beta   90.00
_cell.angle_gamma   90.00
#
_symmetry.space_group_name_H-M   'P 1'
#
loop_
_entity.id
_entity.type
_entity.pdbx_description
1 polymer ?
#
loop_
_entity_poly.entity_id
_entity_poly.type
_entity_poly.pdbx_seq_one_letter_code
_entity_poly.pdbx_strand_id
1 'polypeptide(L)'
;MHPYSLKSSKGAPILPRPVFVFFVALCGFYVYYLSFNQITLGNRREGYNGEEQRAKICRKPSMPYEELRYVHFPKPTSYSRGECSCTPVRFFVIVSMQRSGSGWFETLLNSHPNISSNGEIFNRMDRRENISSILQTLDKLYNLDWLTSAAKNECTAAFGLKWMLNQGILENRDDIVSYLNKKGVSIIFLFRRNTLRRVISVLANDYDKDAKQLNGTHKSHVHSKEEIDLTSPIVKVYLTLKVENAPAASDASQVLLAFTPTEAQHLAIVKATRAEGKRKKKTYVPLSVEASDLASTALNGARLYSILLGAPLKPGETTTLEVLYVLTHTLEPFPAEISQSESELVYFRDSAVLLSPYHVLEQVTYIKTPSNRIEFFTRVDPTSRAGTELKYGTYKNQVPNSYLPILVHYENNHPFAVVEELVRKVQISHWGNVQITEHYKLRHGGARHKGVFSRLEYQSRPSISGASSFKNLLARLPPRVHSVYYRDEIGNISTSHLRTDSLKSELEIEPRYPLFGGWHCTFTIGYGLPLQDFLFESDDGRRYINLTFGCPLLDTVVDDLTIKVVLPEGSKNPQPVVPFVTEKHLETSYSYLDVVGRTTVVLKKKNVVGEHNVPFQVYYEFNPIFMLAEPLMLVSAALLFFVACIAYLHMDLSIGKSS
;
A
#
# COMPACT_ATOMS: atom_id res chain seq x y z
N MET A 1 88.57 -25.52 41.04
CA MET A 1 87.44 -24.57 41.16
C MET A 1 86.78 -24.50 39.78
N HIS A 2 85.52 -24.94 39.71
CA HIS A 2 84.77 -25.25 38.48
C HIS A 2 84.49 -24.03 37.58
N PRO A 3 84.52 -24.20 36.24
CA PRO A 3 83.80 -23.35 35.30
C PRO A 3 82.41 -23.94 34.98
N TYR A 4 81.45 -23.04 34.75
CA TYR A 4 80.04 -23.31 34.49
C TYR A 4 79.81 -24.03 33.14
N SER A 5 78.95 -25.06 33.17
CA SER A 5 78.45 -25.76 31.98
C SER A 5 77.06 -25.22 31.58
N LEU A 6 76.96 -24.65 30.39
CA LEU A 6 75.67 -24.35 29.73
C LEU A 6 75.04 -25.67 29.27
N LYS A 7 73.86 -26.00 29.81
CA LYS A 7 72.99 -27.08 29.30
C LYS A 7 71.96 -26.51 28.32
N SER A 8 71.94 -27.09 27.13
CA SER A 8 70.99 -26.82 26.04
C SER A 8 69.54 -27.13 26.45
N SER A 9 68.62 -26.23 26.10
CA SER A 9 67.17 -26.37 26.27
C SER A 9 66.63 -27.60 25.53
N LYS A 10 65.88 -28.45 26.24
CA LYS A 10 65.13 -29.57 25.65
C LYS A 10 63.89 -29.02 24.95
N GLY A 11 63.78 -29.28 23.64
CA GLY A 11 62.59 -28.99 22.85
C GLY A 11 61.34 -29.67 23.41
N ALA A 12 60.21 -28.95 23.33
CA ALA A 12 58.89 -29.44 23.69
C ALA A 12 58.47 -30.63 22.80
N PRO A 13 57.70 -31.60 23.33
CA PRO A 13 57.27 -32.75 22.54
C PRO A 13 56.23 -32.31 21.51
N ILE A 14 56.52 -32.61 20.25
CA ILE A 14 55.58 -32.49 19.13
C ILE A 14 54.38 -33.40 19.44
N LEU A 15 53.18 -32.83 19.51
CA LEU A 15 51.92 -33.58 19.64
C LEU A 15 51.89 -34.65 18.53
N PRO A 16 51.57 -35.92 18.81
CA PRO A 16 51.62 -36.97 17.79
C PRO A 16 50.64 -36.65 16.66
N ARG A 17 51.18 -36.61 15.42
CA ARG A 17 50.50 -36.36 14.14
C ARG A 17 49.08 -36.96 13.98
N PRO A 18 48.73 -38.17 14.48
CA PRO A 18 47.35 -38.66 14.41
C PRO A 18 46.34 -37.86 15.25
N VAL A 19 46.75 -37.24 16.36
CA VAL A 19 45.84 -36.50 17.25
C VAL A 19 45.38 -35.19 16.61
N PHE A 20 46.28 -34.51 15.87
CA PHE A 20 45.94 -33.27 15.17
C PHE A 20 45.02 -33.55 13.96
N VAL A 21 45.29 -34.61 13.20
CA VAL A 21 44.42 -35.05 12.09
C VAL A 21 43.04 -35.48 12.62
N PHE A 22 43.01 -36.18 13.76
CA PHE A 22 41.76 -36.57 14.42
C PHE A 22 40.96 -35.36 14.91
N PHE A 23 41.63 -34.33 15.45
CA PHE A 23 40.97 -33.07 15.85
C PHE A 23 40.43 -32.28 14.65
N VAL A 24 41.16 -32.21 13.54
CA VAL A 24 40.67 -31.55 12.31
C VAL A 24 39.50 -32.33 11.71
N ALA A 25 39.55 -33.66 11.70
CA ALA A 25 38.44 -34.50 11.27
C ALA A 25 37.22 -34.38 12.19
N LEU A 26 37.41 -34.32 13.51
CA LEU A 26 36.34 -34.08 14.50
C LEU A 26 35.72 -32.69 14.33
N CYS A 27 36.52 -31.64 14.12
CA CYS A 27 36.01 -30.31 13.81
C CYS A 27 35.22 -30.30 12.50
N GLY A 28 35.70 -30.98 11.46
CA GLY A 28 34.96 -31.15 10.20
C GLY A 28 33.64 -31.90 10.39
N PHE A 29 33.62 -32.98 11.19
CA PHE A 29 32.42 -33.73 11.51
C PHE A 29 31.44 -32.94 12.38
N TYR A 30 31.95 -32.13 13.31
CA TYR A 30 31.16 -31.28 14.19
C TYR A 30 30.50 -30.12 13.42
N VAL A 31 31.22 -29.50 12.49
CA VAL A 31 30.66 -28.50 11.55
C VAL A 31 29.61 -29.16 10.66
N TYR A 32 29.89 -30.35 10.10
CA TYR A 32 28.92 -31.12 9.30
C TYR A 32 27.64 -31.45 10.10
N TYR A 33 27.79 -31.89 11.35
CA TYR A 33 26.69 -32.20 12.27
C TYR A 33 25.83 -30.96 12.60
N LEU A 34 26.44 -29.80 12.85
CA LEU A 34 25.73 -28.54 13.09
C LEU A 34 24.95 -28.08 11.86
N SER A 35 25.54 -28.17 10.66
CA SER A 35 24.83 -27.87 9.41
C SER A 35 23.66 -28.82 9.16
N PHE A 36 23.77 -30.10 9.51
CA PHE A 36 22.66 -31.05 9.37
C PHE A 36 21.51 -30.75 10.33
N ASN A 37 21.80 -30.41 11.59
CA ASN A 37 20.79 -30.07 12.59
C ASN A 37 20.04 -28.76 12.29
N GLN A 38 20.66 -27.79 11.63
CA GLN A 38 19.98 -26.58 11.16
C GLN A 38 18.99 -26.86 10.01
N ILE A 39 19.24 -27.88 9.18
CA ILE A 39 18.33 -28.33 8.12
C ILE A 39 17.12 -29.08 8.71
N THR A 40 17.31 -29.89 9.76
CA THR A 40 16.21 -30.66 10.39
C THR A 40 15.27 -29.81 11.25
N LEU A 41 15.72 -28.67 11.78
CA LEU A 41 14.89 -27.76 12.57
C LEU A 41 13.83 -26.99 11.75
N GLY A 42 13.93 -26.99 10.42
CA GLY A 42 12.93 -26.41 9.52
C GLY A 42 11.70 -27.31 9.24
N ASN A 43 11.72 -28.57 9.67
CA ASN A 43 10.68 -29.56 9.31
C ASN A 43 9.80 -30.06 10.47
N ARG A 44 9.94 -29.53 11.69
CA ARG A 44 9.11 -29.95 12.83
C ARG A 44 7.92 -29.01 13.04
N ARG A 45 6.83 -29.29 12.35
CA ARG A 45 5.49 -28.79 12.71
C ARG A 45 5.05 -29.47 13.99
N GLU A 46 4.99 -28.74 15.10
CA GLU A 46 4.20 -29.15 16.25
C GLU A 46 2.75 -28.67 16.07
N GLY A 47 1.89 -29.62 15.71
CA GLY A 47 0.45 -29.46 15.84
C GLY A 47 0.08 -29.58 17.31
N TYR A 48 -0.34 -28.47 17.92
CA TYR A 48 -0.96 -28.46 19.24
C TYR A 48 -2.46 -28.69 19.09
N ASN A 49 -2.88 -29.94 19.30
CA ASN A 49 -4.24 -30.25 19.72
C ASN A 49 -4.22 -30.46 21.24
N GLY A 50 -4.92 -29.59 21.96
CA GLY A 50 -5.10 -29.65 23.39
C GLY A 50 -6.33 -28.83 23.77
N GLU A 51 -7.51 -29.40 23.53
CA GLU A 51 -8.73 -28.97 24.21
C GLU A 51 -8.60 -29.35 25.68
N GLU A 52 -8.46 -28.35 26.55
CA GLU A 52 -8.80 -28.52 27.96
C GLU A 52 -9.57 -27.29 28.44
N GLN A 53 -10.80 -27.55 28.90
CA GLN A 53 -11.75 -26.59 29.42
C GLN A 53 -11.15 -25.81 30.60
N ARG A 54 -10.68 -24.58 30.35
CA ARG A 54 -10.50 -23.57 31.38
C ARG A 54 -11.66 -22.60 31.34
N ALA A 55 -12.46 -22.58 32.41
CA ALA A 55 -13.32 -21.44 32.72
C ALA A 55 -12.47 -20.15 32.68
N LYS A 56 -12.75 -19.28 31.70
CA LYS A 56 -12.02 -18.01 31.52
C LYS A 56 -12.23 -17.12 32.75
N ILE A 57 -11.25 -17.09 33.65
CA ILE A 57 -11.12 -16.01 34.64
C ILE A 57 -10.66 -14.77 33.86
N CYS A 58 -11.59 -13.86 33.55
CA CYS A 58 -11.26 -12.61 32.88
C CYS A 58 -10.35 -11.77 33.79
N ARG A 59 -9.15 -11.39 33.32
CA ARG A 59 -8.31 -10.38 34.01
C ARG A 59 -9.05 -9.05 33.97
N LYS A 60 -9.40 -8.48 35.13
CA LYS A 60 -9.95 -7.12 35.21
C LYS A 60 -8.85 -6.11 34.88
N PRO A 61 -8.99 -5.24 33.87
CA PRO A 61 -8.06 -4.15 33.65
C PRO A 61 -8.10 -3.18 34.85
N SER A 62 -6.95 -2.62 35.24
CA SER A 62 -6.87 -1.60 36.28
C SER A 62 -7.56 -0.32 35.79
N MET A 63 -8.76 -0.05 36.26
CA MET A 63 -9.60 1.07 35.85
C MET A 63 -9.92 1.98 37.05
N PRO A 64 -9.95 3.31 36.88
CA PRO A 64 -10.43 4.23 37.91
C PRO A 64 -11.86 3.89 38.36
N TYR A 65 -12.16 4.06 39.65
CA TYR A 65 -13.48 3.69 40.22
C TYR A 65 -14.66 4.38 39.53
N GLU A 66 -14.44 5.60 39.06
CA GLU A 66 -15.44 6.43 38.36
C GLU A 66 -15.83 5.86 36.98
N GLU A 67 -14.91 5.18 36.30
CA GLU A 67 -15.15 4.62 34.97
C GLU A 67 -15.85 3.25 35.00
N LEU A 68 -15.84 2.57 36.16
CA LEU A 68 -16.47 1.25 36.32
C LEU A 68 -17.98 1.28 36.01
N ARG A 69 -18.65 2.41 36.25
CA ARG A 69 -20.09 2.57 36.00
C ARG A 69 -20.45 2.53 34.50
N TYR A 70 -19.50 2.84 33.62
CA TYR A 70 -19.72 2.93 32.17
C TYR A 70 -19.24 1.69 31.41
N VAL A 71 -18.74 0.68 32.13
CA VAL A 71 -18.17 -0.53 31.56
C VAL A 71 -19.12 -1.71 31.76
N HIS A 72 -19.48 -2.35 30.65
CA HIS A 72 -20.47 -3.43 30.62
C HIS A 72 -19.87 -4.69 30.00
N PHE A 73 -20.35 -5.86 30.44
CA PHE A 73 -19.96 -7.17 29.89
C PHE A 73 -21.21 -7.89 29.40
N PRO A 74 -21.75 -7.50 28.22
CA PRO A 74 -22.98 -8.08 27.69
C PRO A 74 -22.83 -9.57 27.38
N LYS A 75 -23.89 -10.33 27.61
CA LYS A 75 -24.00 -11.75 27.28
C LYS A 75 -25.11 -11.92 26.24
N PRO A 76 -24.82 -11.71 24.94
CA PRO A 76 -25.83 -11.82 23.90
C PRO A 76 -26.37 -13.27 23.82
N THR A 77 -27.66 -13.39 23.57
CA THR A 77 -28.35 -14.69 23.43
C THR A 77 -28.52 -15.10 21.97
N SER A 78 -28.64 -14.10 21.09
CA SER A 78 -28.80 -14.25 19.64
C SER A 78 -27.47 -14.30 18.88
N TYR A 79 -26.33 -14.12 19.57
CA TYR A 79 -24.99 -13.99 18.97
C TYR A 79 -23.99 -14.95 19.62
N SER A 80 -23.44 -15.92 18.87
CA SER A 80 -22.53 -16.93 19.41
C SER A 80 -21.07 -16.45 19.43
N ARG A 81 -20.63 -15.77 20.49
CA ARG A 81 -19.20 -15.55 20.76
C ARG A 81 -18.87 -15.61 22.25
N GLY A 82 -18.14 -16.65 22.67
CA GLY A 82 -17.53 -16.76 24.01
C GLY A 82 -16.37 -15.77 24.27
N GLU A 83 -16.22 -14.76 23.41
CA GLU A 83 -15.20 -13.70 23.48
C GLU A 83 -15.73 -12.44 24.17
N CYS A 84 -17.03 -12.11 24.03
CA CYS A 84 -17.59 -10.85 24.56
C CYS A 84 -17.74 -10.85 26.09
N SER A 85 -17.74 -12.03 26.72
CA SER A 85 -17.89 -12.20 28.16
C SER A 85 -16.75 -11.57 28.97
N CYS A 86 -15.57 -11.41 28.36
CA CYS A 86 -14.38 -10.80 28.99
C CYS A 86 -13.98 -9.44 28.41
N THR A 87 -14.74 -8.88 27.46
CA THR A 87 -14.41 -7.58 26.85
C THR A 87 -15.31 -6.47 27.38
N PRO A 88 -14.74 -5.37 27.91
CA PRO A 88 -15.53 -4.23 28.38
C PRO A 88 -16.16 -3.47 27.20
N VAL A 89 -17.46 -3.20 27.28
CA VAL A 89 -18.24 -2.44 26.30
C VAL A 89 -18.79 -1.18 26.93
N ARG A 90 -18.64 -0.03 26.26
CA ARG A 90 -19.22 1.25 26.68
C ARG A 90 -20.50 1.55 25.92
N PHE A 91 -21.55 1.94 26.63
CA PHE A 91 -22.82 2.30 25.99
C PHE A 91 -22.94 3.81 25.75
N PHE A 92 -23.51 4.19 24.61
CA PHE A 92 -23.80 5.60 24.33
C PHE A 92 -25.13 5.83 23.61
N VAL A 93 -25.66 7.04 23.75
CA VAL A 93 -26.83 7.53 23.01
C VAL A 93 -26.56 8.94 22.47
N ILE A 94 -26.78 9.14 21.18
CA ILE A 94 -26.68 10.46 20.54
C ILE A 94 -28.07 11.08 20.56
N VAL A 95 -28.27 12.10 21.39
CA VAL A 95 -29.52 12.85 21.47
C VAL A 95 -29.44 14.09 20.58
N SER A 96 -30.35 14.20 19.62
CA SER A 96 -30.26 15.22 18.58
C SER A 96 -31.62 15.65 17.99
N MET A 97 -31.60 16.50 16.96
CA MET A 97 -32.76 16.92 16.16
C MET A 97 -32.50 16.61 14.68
N GLN A 98 -33.54 16.62 13.84
CA GLN A 98 -33.38 16.44 12.39
C GLN A 98 -32.45 17.50 11.78
N ARG A 99 -31.60 17.08 10.82
CA ARG A 99 -30.66 17.95 10.06
C ARG A 99 -29.67 18.73 10.95
N SER A 100 -29.33 18.18 12.11
CA SER A 100 -28.35 18.72 13.06
C SER A 100 -26.88 18.39 12.73
N GLY A 101 -26.65 17.44 11.82
CA GLY A 101 -25.33 16.85 11.57
C GLY A 101 -25.13 15.47 12.23
N SER A 102 -26.11 14.98 12.97
CA SER A 102 -26.02 13.68 13.68
C SER A 102 -25.85 12.47 12.80
N GLY A 103 -26.39 12.46 11.57
CA GLY A 103 -26.13 11.38 10.60
C GLY A 103 -24.67 11.32 10.13
N TRP A 104 -24.02 12.48 9.94
CA TRP A 104 -22.59 12.53 9.60
C TRP A 104 -21.73 12.03 10.77
N PHE A 105 -22.03 12.50 11.99
CA PHE A 105 -21.33 12.07 13.20
C PHE A 105 -21.49 10.58 13.48
N GLU A 106 -22.69 10.02 13.28
CA GLU A 106 -22.94 8.58 13.36
C GLU A 106 -22.14 7.79 12.33
N THR A 107 -22.07 8.28 11.08
CA THR A 107 -21.28 7.64 10.01
C THR A 107 -19.80 7.63 10.35
N LEU A 108 -19.29 8.72 10.93
CA LEU A 108 -17.92 8.81 11.44
C LEU A 108 -17.67 7.78 12.55
N LEU A 109 -18.56 7.65 13.54
CA LEU A 109 -18.41 6.64 14.61
C LEU A 109 -18.41 5.21 14.05
N ASN A 110 -19.31 4.91 13.12
CA ASN A 110 -19.40 3.59 12.51
C ASN A 110 -18.19 3.22 11.63
N SER A 111 -17.42 4.21 11.15
CA SER A 111 -16.17 3.96 10.43
C SER A 111 -15.06 3.32 11.29
N HIS A 112 -15.09 3.52 12.62
CA HIS A 112 -14.09 2.97 13.53
C HIS A 112 -14.35 1.49 13.81
N PRO A 113 -13.38 0.56 13.64
CA PRO A 113 -13.61 -0.89 13.70
C PRO A 113 -14.33 -1.36 14.97
N ASN A 114 -13.99 -0.81 16.14
CA ASN A 114 -14.53 -1.25 17.43
C ASN A 114 -15.72 -0.42 17.95
N ILE A 115 -16.34 0.45 17.15
CA ILE A 115 -17.51 1.25 17.55
C ILE A 115 -18.69 0.93 16.62
N SER A 116 -19.89 0.80 17.19
CA SER A 116 -21.13 0.63 16.41
C SER A 116 -22.27 1.49 16.96
N SER A 117 -23.02 2.12 16.05
CA SER A 117 -24.26 2.84 16.31
C SER A 117 -25.36 2.32 15.37
N ASN A 118 -26.51 1.96 15.95
CA ASN A 118 -27.65 1.39 15.23
C ASN A 118 -28.65 2.41 14.66
N GLY A 119 -28.26 3.69 14.60
CA GLY A 119 -29.09 4.76 14.03
C GLY A 119 -30.41 5.01 14.77
N GLU A 120 -31.41 5.50 14.02
CA GLU A 120 -32.70 5.98 14.55
C GLU A 120 -33.71 4.84 14.73
N ILE A 121 -33.45 3.96 15.71
CA ILE A 121 -34.30 2.79 15.95
C ILE A 121 -35.73 3.18 16.41
N PHE A 122 -35.90 4.34 17.05
CA PHE A 122 -37.18 4.86 17.54
C PHE A 122 -37.94 5.70 16.52
N ASN A 123 -37.50 5.72 15.25
CA ASN A 123 -38.29 6.33 14.19
C ASN A 123 -39.61 5.57 13.94
N ARG A 124 -39.65 4.26 14.23
CA ARG A 124 -40.88 3.46 14.10
C ARG A 124 -41.79 3.63 15.32
N MET A 125 -43.09 3.77 15.07
CA MET A 125 -44.10 4.03 16.10
C MET A 125 -44.26 2.88 17.09
N ASP A 126 -44.26 1.63 16.62
CA ASP A 126 -44.37 0.39 17.41
C ASP A 126 -43.41 0.34 18.61
N ARG A 127 -42.21 0.90 18.44
CA ARG A 127 -41.14 0.90 19.44
C ARG A 127 -41.25 2.03 20.47
N ARG A 128 -42.18 2.95 20.29
CA ARG A 128 -42.40 4.12 21.16
C ARG A 128 -43.86 4.32 21.58
N GLU A 129 -44.70 3.30 21.43
CA GLU A 129 -46.13 3.37 21.81
C GLU A 129 -46.33 3.59 23.32
N ASN A 130 -45.47 2.99 24.15
CA ASN A 130 -45.47 3.15 25.60
C ASN A 130 -44.07 2.94 26.18
N ILE A 131 -43.86 3.31 27.45
CA ILE A 131 -42.57 3.17 28.12
C ILE A 131 -42.08 1.72 28.17
N SER A 132 -42.97 0.74 28.32
CA SER A 132 -42.60 -0.68 28.33
C SER A 132 -41.96 -1.10 27.00
N SER A 133 -42.52 -0.68 25.86
CA SER A 133 -41.96 -0.92 24.52
C SER A 133 -40.59 -0.27 24.33
N ILE A 134 -40.42 0.96 24.84
CA ILE A 134 -39.13 1.68 24.81
C ILE A 134 -38.07 0.92 25.60
N LEU A 135 -38.37 0.55 26.85
CA LEU A 135 -37.43 -0.15 27.72
C LEU A 135 -37.07 -1.54 27.19
N GLN A 136 -38.05 -2.29 26.69
CA GLN A 136 -37.80 -3.58 26.04
C GLN A 136 -36.89 -3.45 24.81
N THR A 137 -37.07 -2.39 24.02
CA THR A 137 -36.22 -2.10 22.85
C THR A 137 -34.80 -1.74 23.28
N LEU A 138 -34.64 -0.92 24.32
CA LEU A 138 -33.32 -0.56 24.88
C LEU A 138 -32.60 -1.77 25.48
N ASP A 139 -33.31 -2.65 26.19
CA ASP A 139 -32.71 -3.86 26.75
C ASP A 139 -32.24 -4.81 25.64
N LYS A 140 -33.04 -5.03 24.59
CA LYS A 140 -32.59 -5.81 23.42
C LYS A 140 -31.36 -5.20 22.76
N LEU A 141 -31.33 -3.87 22.63
CA LEU A 141 -30.19 -3.16 22.06
C LEU A 141 -28.93 -3.33 22.90
N TYR A 142 -28.95 -2.95 24.18
CA TYR A 142 -27.76 -2.96 25.04
C TYR A 142 -27.32 -4.35 25.47
N ASN A 143 -28.17 -5.37 25.33
CA ASN A 143 -27.76 -6.77 25.43
C ASN A 143 -27.06 -7.28 24.16
N LEU A 144 -26.87 -6.43 23.14
CA LEU A 144 -26.31 -6.75 21.83
C LEU A 144 -27.14 -7.78 21.04
N ASP A 145 -28.43 -7.92 21.34
CA ASP A 145 -29.35 -8.82 20.65
C ASP A 145 -30.01 -8.17 19.41
N TRP A 146 -29.52 -7.00 19.01
CA TRP A 146 -30.13 -6.18 17.96
C TRP A 146 -29.33 -6.23 16.65
N LEU A 147 -29.83 -7.02 15.70
CA LEU A 147 -29.19 -7.23 14.39
C LEU A 147 -29.63 -6.16 13.37
N THR A 148 -28.68 -5.36 12.90
CA THR A 148 -28.87 -4.44 11.76
C THR A 148 -27.73 -4.59 10.77
N SER A 149 -27.85 -3.99 9.57
CA SER A 149 -26.72 -3.94 8.63
C SER A 149 -25.50 -3.15 9.14
N ALA A 150 -25.63 -2.44 10.25
CA ALA A 150 -24.53 -1.71 10.92
C ALA A 150 -23.95 -2.50 12.11
N ALA A 151 -24.55 -3.64 12.47
CA ALA A 151 -24.02 -4.54 13.48
C ALA A 151 -22.72 -5.16 12.96
N LYS A 152 -21.65 -5.03 13.73
CA LYS A 152 -20.35 -5.61 13.40
C LYS A 152 -20.28 -7.03 13.92
N ASN A 153 -19.51 -7.86 13.23
CA ASN A 153 -19.38 -9.26 13.61
C ASN A 153 -18.48 -9.46 14.84
N GLU A 154 -17.83 -8.44 15.38
CA GLU A 154 -16.88 -8.54 16.50
C GLU A 154 -17.39 -7.84 17.76
N CYS A 155 -16.86 -8.18 18.94
CA CYS A 155 -17.23 -7.51 20.19
C CYS A 155 -16.75 -6.04 20.15
N THR A 156 -17.69 -5.11 19.99
CA THR A 156 -17.38 -3.68 19.89
C THR A 156 -17.02 -3.09 21.26
N ALA A 157 -15.97 -2.26 21.32
CA ALA A 157 -15.58 -1.53 22.52
C ALA A 157 -16.62 -0.46 22.93
N ALA A 158 -17.37 0.09 21.97
CA ALA A 158 -18.48 0.99 22.26
C ALA A 158 -19.69 0.73 21.36
N PHE A 159 -20.89 0.83 21.95
CA PHE A 159 -22.13 0.45 21.31
C PHE A 159 -23.27 1.42 21.66
N GLY A 160 -24.08 1.82 20.68
CA GLY A 160 -25.09 2.83 20.93
C GLY A 160 -26.15 3.01 19.85
N LEU A 161 -26.93 4.07 20.00
CA LEU A 161 -27.97 4.50 19.05
C LEU A 161 -27.99 6.01 18.85
N LYS A 162 -28.77 6.44 17.86
CA LYS A 162 -29.12 7.84 17.65
C LYS A 162 -30.61 8.04 17.94
N TRP A 163 -30.94 9.01 18.78
CA TRP A 163 -32.31 9.28 19.22
C TRP A 163 -32.66 10.74 18.99
N MET A 164 -33.67 10.99 18.15
CA MET A 164 -34.14 12.35 17.90
C MET A 164 -35.12 12.80 19.00
N LEU A 165 -35.10 14.08 19.35
CA LEU A 165 -35.95 14.64 20.41
C LEU A 165 -37.46 14.48 20.15
N ASN A 166 -37.87 14.40 18.89
CA ASN A 166 -39.25 14.16 18.48
C ASN A 166 -39.64 12.67 18.41
N GLN A 167 -38.79 11.75 18.89
CA GLN A 167 -39.04 10.30 18.88
C GLN A 167 -39.37 9.77 20.29
N GLY A 168 -40.18 10.49 21.06
CA GLY A 168 -40.72 10.03 22.36
C GLY A 168 -39.80 10.16 23.57
N ILE A 169 -38.55 10.63 23.39
CA ILE A 169 -37.59 10.81 24.50
C ILE A 169 -38.02 11.90 25.51
N LEU A 170 -38.74 12.93 25.04
CA LEU A 170 -39.25 14.00 25.88
C LEU A 170 -40.54 13.61 26.63
N GLU A 171 -41.32 12.67 26.09
CA GLU A 171 -42.61 12.25 26.63
C GLU A 171 -42.46 11.33 27.85
N ASN A 172 -41.39 10.53 27.90
CA ASN A 172 -41.11 9.59 29.01
C ASN A 172 -39.78 9.91 29.69
N ARG A 173 -39.50 11.20 29.90
CA ARG A 173 -38.17 11.70 30.31
C ARG A 173 -37.66 11.05 31.59
N ASP A 174 -38.47 10.99 32.64
CA ASP A 174 -38.01 10.55 33.96
C ASP A 174 -37.62 9.07 33.97
N ASP A 175 -38.44 8.21 33.34
CA ASP A 175 -38.18 6.79 33.20
C ASP A 175 -36.95 6.50 32.33
N ILE A 176 -36.80 7.23 31.22
CA ILE A 176 -35.65 7.07 30.31
C ILE A 176 -34.36 7.52 31.00
N VAL A 177 -34.37 8.66 31.68
CA VAL A 177 -33.20 9.15 32.43
C VAL A 177 -32.83 8.17 33.55
N SER A 178 -33.82 7.65 34.28
CA SER A 178 -33.62 6.60 35.28
C SER A 178 -32.96 5.36 34.68
N TYR A 179 -33.46 4.88 33.53
CA TYR A 179 -32.90 3.74 32.82
C TYR A 179 -31.45 3.97 32.36
N LEU A 180 -31.16 5.08 31.68
CA LEU A 180 -29.82 5.39 31.17
C LEU A 180 -28.79 5.54 32.31
N ASN A 181 -29.19 6.15 33.43
CA ASN A 181 -28.36 6.26 34.63
C ASN A 181 -28.12 4.91 35.30
N LYS A 182 -29.14 4.05 35.36
CA LYS A 182 -29.02 2.68 35.90
C LYS A 182 -28.10 1.81 35.04
N LYS A 183 -28.16 1.98 33.71
CA LYS A 183 -27.36 1.23 32.73
C LYS A 183 -26.02 1.90 32.38
N GLY A 184 -25.65 3.01 33.02
CA GLY A 184 -24.35 3.66 32.80
C GLY A 184 -24.10 4.02 31.33
N VAL A 185 -25.09 4.63 30.67
CA VAL A 185 -25.01 5.03 29.26
C VAL A 185 -24.47 6.45 29.14
N SER A 186 -23.49 6.68 28.26
CA SER A 186 -22.97 8.01 27.95
C SER A 186 -23.90 8.77 27.00
N ILE A 187 -24.28 9.99 27.35
CA ILE A 187 -25.21 10.80 26.55
C ILE A 187 -24.41 11.85 25.76
N ILE A 188 -24.58 11.86 24.44
CA ILE A 188 -23.95 12.82 23.53
C ILE A 188 -25.02 13.74 22.98
N PHE A 189 -24.99 15.01 23.37
CA PHE A 189 -25.87 16.04 22.81
C PHE A 189 -25.24 16.66 21.57
N LEU A 190 -25.91 16.54 20.43
CA LEU A 190 -25.44 17.13 19.18
C LEU A 190 -26.52 18.01 18.57
N PHE A 191 -26.34 19.33 18.71
CA PHE A 191 -27.28 20.32 18.20
C PHE A 191 -26.57 21.32 17.26
N ARG A 192 -27.29 21.75 16.22
CA ARG A 192 -26.81 22.75 15.28
C ARG A 192 -27.11 24.15 15.80
N ARG A 193 -26.07 24.95 16.07
CA ARG A 193 -26.19 26.33 16.58
C ARG A 193 -27.02 27.23 15.65
N ASN A 194 -26.82 27.14 14.34
CA ASN A 194 -27.59 27.91 13.35
C ASN A 194 -28.92 27.21 13.06
N THR A 195 -29.97 27.63 13.76
CA THR A 195 -31.33 27.08 13.66
C THR A 195 -31.98 27.42 12.33
N LEU A 196 -31.76 28.62 11.77
CA LEU A 196 -32.31 29.02 10.47
C LEU A 196 -31.85 28.08 9.35
N ARG A 197 -30.53 27.83 9.26
CA ARG A 197 -29.96 26.93 8.25
C ARG A 197 -30.42 25.50 8.45
N ARG A 198 -30.70 25.09 9.70
CA ARG A 198 -31.31 23.79 10.01
C ARG A 198 -32.72 23.72 9.45
N VAL A 199 -33.56 24.73 9.71
CA VAL A 199 -34.95 24.78 9.22
C VAL A 199 -34.98 24.75 7.69
N ILE A 200 -34.14 25.56 7.02
CA ILE A 200 -33.99 25.50 5.55
C ILE A 200 -33.64 24.08 5.09
N SER A 201 -32.72 23.40 5.80
CA SER A 201 -32.32 22.02 5.47
C SER A 201 -33.42 20.99 5.73
N VAL A 202 -34.36 21.27 6.64
CA VAL A 202 -35.53 20.42 6.92
C VAL A 202 -36.58 20.64 5.83
N LEU A 203 -36.91 21.89 5.53
CA LEU A 203 -37.86 22.25 4.47
C LEU A 203 -37.44 21.71 3.11
N ALA A 204 -36.15 21.80 2.77
CA ALA A 204 -35.62 21.20 1.55
C ALA A 204 -35.79 19.67 1.52
N ASN A 205 -35.55 18.99 2.64
CA ASN A 205 -35.72 17.54 2.73
C ASN A 205 -37.19 17.10 2.64
N ASP A 206 -38.11 17.89 3.22
CA ASP A 206 -39.55 17.63 3.13
C ASP A 206 -40.04 17.89 1.69
N TYR A 207 -39.57 18.96 1.06
CA TYR A 207 -39.79 19.21 -0.36
C TYR A 207 -39.29 18.04 -1.22
N ASP A 208 -38.06 17.57 -1.03
CA ASP A 208 -37.51 16.43 -1.78
C ASP A 208 -38.33 15.14 -1.59
N LYS A 209 -38.88 14.93 -0.39
CA LYS A 209 -39.73 13.78 -0.05
C LYS A 209 -41.09 13.87 -0.75
N ASP A 210 -41.72 15.04 -0.75
CA ASP A 210 -43.07 15.25 -1.28
C ASP A 210 -43.08 15.43 -2.80
N ALA A 211 -42.08 16.11 -3.35
CA ALA A 211 -41.90 16.30 -4.78
C ALA A 211 -41.62 14.98 -5.52
N LYS A 212 -41.44 13.85 -4.79
CA LYS A 212 -41.14 12.52 -5.33
C LYS A 212 -40.27 12.61 -6.58
N GLN A 213 -39.13 13.31 -6.47
CA GLN A 213 -38.31 13.64 -7.63
C GLN A 213 -37.76 12.42 -8.40
N LEU A 214 -38.10 11.18 -8.02
CA LEU A 214 -38.36 10.02 -8.89
C LEU A 214 -38.89 8.87 -8.02
N ASN A 215 -39.68 7.96 -8.59
CA ASN A 215 -40.02 6.68 -7.96
C ASN A 215 -38.74 5.98 -7.47
N GLY A 216 -38.51 6.02 -6.15
CA GLY A 216 -37.66 5.12 -5.39
C GLY A 216 -36.43 4.56 -6.10
N THR A 217 -35.45 5.39 -6.46
CA THR A 217 -34.01 5.07 -6.47
C THR A 217 -33.28 6.23 -7.13
N HIS A 218 -32.71 7.15 -6.35
CA HIS A 218 -31.66 8.02 -6.87
C HIS A 218 -30.47 7.12 -7.24
N LYS A 219 -30.39 6.73 -8.52
CA LYS A 219 -29.16 6.43 -9.23
C LYS A 219 -29.01 7.62 -10.18
N SER A 220 -28.09 8.51 -9.85
CA SER A 220 -27.60 9.53 -10.77
C SER A 220 -27.18 8.85 -12.08
N HIS A 221 -28.03 9.03 -13.08
CA HIS A 221 -27.80 9.10 -14.52
C HIS A 221 -26.89 8.10 -15.25
N VAL A 222 -27.18 7.95 -16.54
CA VAL A 222 -26.26 7.46 -17.56
C VAL A 222 -25.25 8.60 -17.80
N HIS A 223 -24.17 8.62 -17.04
CA HIS A 223 -23.11 9.63 -17.22
C HIS A 223 -21.77 8.93 -17.41
N SER A 224 -20.98 9.45 -18.34
CA SER A 224 -19.53 9.33 -18.24
C SER A 224 -19.05 10.40 -17.24
N LYS A 225 -18.52 9.96 -16.09
CA LYS A 225 -17.90 10.86 -15.11
C LYS A 225 -16.41 10.68 -15.20
N GLU A 226 -15.70 11.76 -15.46
CA GLU A 226 -14.24 11.81 -15.40
C GLU A 226 -13.81 12.65 -14.20
N GLU A 227 -12.88 12.14 -13.41
CA GLU A 227 -12.32 12.82 -12.24
C GLU A 227 -10.80 12.76 -12.31
N ILE A 228 -10.18 13.92 -12.52
CA ILE A 228 -8.75 14.12 -12.65
C ILE A 228 -8.24 14.65 -11.31
N ASP A 229 -7.41 13.85 -10.64
CA ASP A 229 -6.76 14.22 -9.39
C ASP A 229 -5.35 14.77 -9.66
N LEU A 230 -5.20 16.08 -9.45
CA LEU A 230 -3.95 16.83 -9.62
C LEU A 230 -3.28 17.15 -8.27
N THR A 231 -3.75 16.55 -7.17
CA THR A 231 -3.26 16.84 -5.82
C THR A 231 -1.81 16.41 -5.59
N SER A 232 -1.33 15.41 -6.33
CA SER A 232 0.04 14.93 -6.27
C SER A 232 0.81 15.24 -7.57
N PRO A 233 2.14 15.13 -7.60
CA PRO A 233 2.94 15.20 -8.83
C PRO A 233 2.54 14.17 -9.90
N ILE A 234 1.83 13.11 -9.50
CA ILE A 234 1.33 12.05 -10.35
C ILE A 234 -0.15 12.30 -10.62
N VAL A 235 -0.53 12.40 -11.90
CA VAL A 235 -1.91 12.64 -12.30
C VAL A 235 -2.66 11.31 -12.33
N LYS A 236 -3.74 11.22 -11.55
CA LYS A 236 -4.61 10.03 -11.53
C LYS A 236 -5.96 10.41 -12.11
N VAL A 237 -6.41 9.67 -13.10
CA VAL A 237 -7.71 9.89 -13.71
C VAL A 237 -8.62 8.71 -13.45
N TYR A 238 -9.75 9.00 -12.81
CA TYR A 238 -10.82 8.05 -12.52
C TYR A 238 -11.95 8.29 -13.51
N LEU A 239 -12.15 7.33 -14.39
CA LEU A 239 -13.15 7.39 -15.45
C LEU A 239 -14.24 6.35 -15.17
N THR A 240 -15.47 6.82 -14.97
CA THR A 240 -16.66 5.97 -14.84
C THR A 240 -17.44 6.01 -16.13
N LEU A 241 -17.41 4.93 -16.90
CA LEU A 241 -18.12 4.80 -18.17
C LEU A 241 -19.36 3.93 -18.00
N LYS A 242 -20.53 4.46 -18.34
CA LYS A 242 -21.72 3.63 -18.57
C LYS A 242 -21.87 3.43 -20.07
N VAL A 243 -21.58 2.23 -20.54
CA VAL A 243 -21.64 1.87 -21.96
C VAL A 243 -22.90 1.05 -22.25
N GLU A 244 -23.47 1.26 -23.42
CA GLU A 244 -24.65 0.56 -23.94
C GLU A 244 -24.30 -0.02 -25.31
N ASN A 245 -24.62 -1.30 -25.53
CA ASN A 245 -24.52 -1.84 -26.88
C ASN A 245 -25.73 -1.39 -27.70
N ALA A 246 -25.52 -0.91 -28.93
CA ALA A 246 -26.61 -0.44 -29.76
C ALA A 246 -27.62 -1.58 -30.04
N PRO A 247 -28.94 -1.32 -30.06
CA PRO A 247 -29.95 -2.37 -30.24
C PRO A 247 -29.84 -3.16 -31.54
N ALA A 248 -29.22 -2.57 -32.57
CA ALA A 248 -29.01 -3.18 -33.89
C ALA A 248 -27.58 -3.71 -34.11
N ALA A 249 -26.69 -3.62 -33.11
CA ALA A 249 -25.32 -4.11 -33.21
C ALA A 249 -25.22 -5.60 -32.87
N SER A 250 -24.11 -6.23 -33.24
CA SER A 250 -23.75 -7.58 -32.77
C SER A 250 -23.26 -7.55 -31.32
N ASP A 251 -23.13 -8.73 -30.70
CA ASP A 251 -22.56 -8.86 -29.37
C ASP A 251 -21.15 -8.22 -29.29
N ALA A 252 -20.95 -7.34 -28.32
CA ALA A 252 -19.69 -6.62 -28.15
C ALA A 252 -18.85 -7.27 -27.04
N SER A 253 -17.66 -7.78 -27.39
CA SER A 253 -16.73 -8.41 -26.45
C SER A 253 -15.67 -7.45 -25.90
N GLN A 254 -15.55 -6.25 -26.47
CA GLN A 254 -14.51 -5.29 -26.11
C GLN A 254 -14.99 -3.84 -26.17
N VAL A 255 -14.36 -2.98 -25.39
CA VAL A 255 -14.58 -1.52 -25.36
C VAL A 255 -13.26 -0.80 -25.58
N LEU A 256 -13.23 0.13 -26.53
CA LEU A 256 -12.02 0.88 -26.87
C LEU A 256 -11.90 2.18 -26.03
N LEU A 257 -10.71 2.45 -25.51
CA LEU A 257 -10.31 3.73 -24.94
C LEU A 257 -9.33 4.41 -25.88
N ALA A 258 -9.44 5.73 -26.03
CA ALA A 258 -8.52 6.52 -26.82
C ALA A 258 -7.71 7.45 -25.92
N PHE A 259 -6.41 7.53 -26.20
CA PHE A 259 -5.50 8.47 -25.56
C PHE A 259 -4.80 9.31 -26.63
N THR A 260 -4.60 10.59 -26.35
CA THR A 260 -3.78 11.45 -27.20
C THR A 260 -2.35 10.91 -27.28
N PRO A 261 -1.59 11.25 -28.36
CA PRO A 261 -0.19 10.82 -28.46
C PRO A 261 0.66 11.22 -27.24
N THR A 262 0.40 12.42 -26.70
CA THR A 262 1.06 12.95 -25.50
C THR A 262 0.71 12.15 -24.25
N GLU A 263 -0.57 11.90 -23.99
CA GLU A 263 -0.99 11.08 -22.84
C GLU A 263 -0.43 9.66 -22.94
N ALA A 264 -0.48 9.06 -24.12
CA ALA A 264 -0.01 7.69 -24.32
C ALA A 264 1.51 7.53 -24.17
N GLN A 265 2.29 8.60 -24.33
CA GLN A 265 3.72 8.62 -23.99
C GLN A 265 3.95 8.66 -22.48
N HIS A 266 3.10 9.38 -21.76
CA HIS A 266 3.17 9.61 -20.32
C HIS A 266 2.37 8.60 -19.48
N LEU A 267 1.69 7.67 -20.15
CA LEU A 267 0.85 6.65 -19.53
C LEU A 267 1.68 5.60 -18.81
N ALA A 268 1.49 5.48 -17.49
CA ALA A 268 2.18 4.49 -16.67
C ALA A 268 1.40 3.17 -16.58
N ILE A 269 0.09 3.25 -16.34
CA ILE A 269 -0.79 2.09 -16.19
C ILE A 269 -2.24 2.45 -16.51
N VAL A 270 -2.99 1.46 -17.04
CA VAL A 270 -4.44 1.50 -17.19
C VAL A 270 -5.00 0.27 -16.49
N LYS A 271 -5.95 0.48 -15.57
CA LYS A 271 -6.70 -0.58 -14.89
C LYS A 271 -8.18 -0.38 -15.20
N ALA A 272 -8.86 -1.44 -15.61
CA ALA A 272 -10.30 -1.41 -15.84
C ALA A 272 -10.97 -2.42 -14.91
N THR A 273 -12.12 -2.04 -14.34
CA THR A 273 -12.94 -2.92 -13.52
C THR A 273 -14.40 -2.83 -13.95
N ARG A 274 -15.11 -3.95 -13.90
CA ARG A 274 -16.56 -4.00 -14.09
C ARG A 274 -17.24 -3.95 -12.73
N ALA A 275 -18.18 -3.02 -12.56
CA ALA A 275 -19.00 -2.96 -11.35
C ALA A 275 -20.18 -3.93 -11.46
N GLU A 276 -20.15 -5.02 -10.69
CA GLU A 276 -21.23 -6.02 -10.63
C GLU A 276 -22.00 -5.93 -9.30
N GLY A 277 -23.33 -6.07 -9.35
CA GLY A 277 -24.19 -6.11 -8.16
C GLY A 277 -24.96 -4.81 -7.83
N LYS A 278 -25.94 -4.91 -6.92
CA LYS A 278 -26.83 -3.79 -6.54
C LYS A 278 -26.38 -3.14 -5.23
N ARG A 279 -26.12 -1.81 -5.27
CA ARG A 279 -25.94 -0.85 -4.15
C ARG A 279 -24.97 -1.25 -3.02
N LYS A 280 -25.29 -2.26 -2.19
CA LYS A 280 -24.55 -2.64 -0.96
C LYS A 280 -23.58 -3.83 -1.13
N LYS A 281 -23.67 -4.58 -2.24
CA LYS A 281 -22.72 -5.63 -2.64
C LYS A 281 -22.23 -5.34 -4.06
N LYS A 282 -21.59 -4.18 -4.27
CA LYS A 282 -20.88 -3.92 -5.51
C LYS A 282 -19.56 -4.71 -5.44
N THR A 283 -19.40 -5.69 -6.30
CA THR A 283 -18.15 -6.40 -6.51
C THR A 283 -17.48 -5.79 -7.73
N TYR A 284 -16.20 -5.50 -7.62
CA TYR A 284 -15.39 -4.98 -8.73
C TYR A 284 -14.58 -6.12 -9.33
N VAL A 285 -14.89 -6.48 -10.57
CA VAL A 285 -14.19 -7.54 -11.28
C VAL A 285 -13.13 -6.89 -12.17
N PRO A 286 -11.84 -7.21 -12.01
CA PRO A 286 -10.79 -6.67 -12.88
C PRO A 286 -10.96 -7.19 -14.32
N LEU A 287 -10.74 -6.31 -15.29
CA LEU A 287 -10.78 -6.62 -16.73
C LEU A 287 -9.37 -6.52 -17.31
N SER A 288 -9.09 -7.34 -18.33
CA SER A 288 -7.84 -7.24 -19.08
C SER A 288 -7.86 -6.01 -19.98
N VAL A 289 -6.74 -5.30 -20.03
CA VAL A 289 -6.55 -4.13 -20.90
C VAL A 289 -5.34 -4.40 -21.77
N GLU A 290 -5.54 -4.35 -23.07
CA GLU A 290 -4.51 -4.60 -24.07
C GLU A 290 -4.36 -3.38 -24.97
N ALA A 291 -3.13 -3.06 -25.37
CA ALA A 291 -2.92 -2.07 -26.42
C ALA A 291 -3.48 -2.65 -27.72
N SER A 292 -4.31 -1.89 -28.44
CA SER A 292 -4.92 -2.38 -29.67
C SER A 292 -4.03 -2.05 -30.87
N ASP A 293 -3.71 -3.05 -31.69
CA ASP A 293 -2.98 -2.89 -32.96
C ASP A 293 -3.83 -2.23 -34.07
N LEU A 294 -5.06 -1.80 -33.78
CA LEU A 294 -5.91 -0.97 -34.64
C LEU A 294 -5.36 0.46 -34.76
N ALA A 295 -4.08 0.58 -35.11
CA ALA A 295 -3.35 1.83 -35.28
C ALA A 295 -3.75 2.59 -36.56
N SER A 296 -4.56 2.00 -37.45
CA SER A 296 -4.82 2.51 -38.80
C SER A 296 -6.16 3.24 -38.99
N THR A 297 -7.02 3.33 -37.97
CA THR A 297 -8.36 3.97 -38.10
C THR A 297 -8.61 5.13 -37.13
N ALA A 298 -7.69 5.43 -36.20
CA ALA A 298 -7.82 6.59 -35.32
C ALA A 298 -7.37 7.88 -36.03
N LEU A 299 -8.30 8.80 -36.27
CA LEU A 299 -8.00 10.15 -36.75
C LEU A 299 -7.02 10.83 -35.76
N ASN A 300 -5.97 11.49 -36.26
CA ASN A 300 -4.99 12.29 -35.48
C ASN A 300 -3.96 11.52 -34.62
N GLY A 301 -3.72 10.23 -34.87
CA GLY A 301 -2.62 9.49 -34.24
C GLY A 301 -2.84 9.08 -32.78
N ALA A 302 -4.08 9.15 -32.30
CA ALA A 302 -4.47 8.66 -30.96
C ALA A 302 -4.19 7.16 -30.82
N ARG A 303 -3.68 6.74 -29.65
CA ARG A 303 -3.45 5.33 -29.34
C ARG A 303 -4.68 4.73 -28.68
N LEU A 304 -5.08 3.56 -29.17
CA LEU A 304 -6.27 2.85 -28.68
C LEU A 304 -5.89 1.70 -27.75
N TYR A 305 -6.64 1.56 -26.66
CA TYR A 305 -6.54 0.42 -25.73
C TYR A 305 -7.88 -0.31 -25.70
N SER A 306 -7.84 -1.63 -25.77
CA SER A 306 -9.02 -2.48 -25.71
C SER A 306 -9.22 -3.04 -24.30
N ILE A 307 -10.40 -2.81 -23.74
CA ILE A 307 -10.87 -3.46 -22.51
C ILE A 307 -11.66 -4.69 -22.91
N LEU A 308 -11.18 -5.87 -22.55
CA LEU A 308 -11.85 -7.14 -22.83
C LEU A 308 -12.94 -7.39 -21.78
N LEU A 309 -14.18 -7.56 -22.23
CA LEU A 309 -15.32 -7.88 -21.38
C LEU A 309 -15.37 -9.40 -21.13
N GLY A 310 -15.38 -9.83 -19.87
CA GLY A 310 -15.43 -11.26 -19.53
C GLY A 310 -16.71 -11.98 -20.03
N ALA A 311 -17.80 -11.24 -20.23
CA ALA A 311 -19.01 -11.72 -20.90
C ALA A 311 -19.41 -10.70 -21.98
N PRO A 312 -19.69 -11.13 -23.23
CA PRO A 312 -20.11 -10.22 -24.30
C PRO A 312 -21.39 -9.47 -23.94
N LEU A 313 -21.42 -8.19 -24.31
CA LEU A 313 -22.57 -7.31 -24.07
C LEU A 313 -23.59 -7.50 -25.19
N LYS A 314 -24.80 -7.95 -24.84
CA LYS A 314 -25.89 -8.17 -25.82
C LYS A 314 -26.47 -6.85 -26.33
N PRO A 315 -27.18 -6.85 -27.48
CA PRO A 315 -27.77 -5.63 -28.03
C PRO A 315 -28.78 -5.01 -27.04
N GLY A 316 -28.64 -3.70 -26.78
CA GLY A 316 -29.44 -2.95 -25.80
C GLY A 316 -29.05 -3.18 -24.33
N GLU A 317 -28.05 -4.01 -24.03
CA GLU A 317 -27.57 -4.21 -22.67
C GLU A 317 -26.62 -3.07 -22.25
N THR A 318 -26.66 -2.71 -20.98
CA THR A 318 -25.80 -1.67 -20.40
C THR A 318 -24.84 -2.25 -19.36
N THR A 319 -23.61 -1.77 -19.35
CA THR A 319 -22.63 -2.10 -18.30
C THR A 319 -21.91 -0.85 -17.81
N THR A 320 -21.38 -0.92 -16.60
CA THR A 320 -20.62 0.19 -15.99
C THR A 320 -19.17 -0.26 -15.76
N LEU A 321 -18.25 0.48 -16.36
CA LEU A 321 -16.82 0.28 -16.27
C LEU A 321 -16.23 1.41 -15.42
N GLU A 322 -15.39 1.05 -14.45
CA GLU A 322 -14.58 1.99 -13.70
C GLU A 322 -13.12 1.78 -14.12
N VAL A 323 -12.56 2.80 -14.79
CA VAL A 323 -11.21 2.81 -15.35
C VAL A 323 -10.37 3.78 -14.53
N LEU A 324 -9.19 3.33 -14.12
CA LEU A 324 -8.15 4.17 -13.52
C LEU A 324 -6.96 4.16 -14.47
N TYR A 325 -6.55 5.34 -14.92
CA TYR A 325 -5.27 5.49 -15.60
C TYR A 325 -4.42 6.53 -14.91
N VAL A 326 -3.10 6.34 -14.97
CA VAL A 326 -2.13 7.17 -14.28
C VAL A 326 -1.15 7.74 -15.29
N LEU A 327 -1.01 9.07 -15.27
CA LEU A 327 -0.10 9.82 -16.12
C LEU A 327 1.06 10.37 -15.28
N THR A 328 2.27 10.29 -15.82
CA THR A 328 3.50 10.80 -15.21
C THR A 328 4.15 11.85 -16.10
N HIS A 329 4.91 12.78 -15.52
CA HIS A 329 5.59 13.84 -16.28
C HIS A 329 4.67 14.72 -17.16
N THR A 330 3.38 14.81 -16.83
CA THR A 330 2.40 15.65 -17.55
C THR A 330 2.33 17.06 -16.97
N LEU A 331 2.74 17.24 -15.71
CA LEU A 331 2.74 18.54 -15.04
C LEU A 331 4.02 19.30 -15.38
N GLU A 332 3.88 20.44 -16.05
CA GLU A 332 4.99 21.29 -16.45
C GLU A 332 5.16 22.46 -15.47
N PRO A 333 6.31 22.61 -14.78
CA PRO A 333 6.53 23.75 -13.89
C PRO A 333 6.60 25.06 -14.67
N PHE A 334 5.79 26.04 -14.25
CA PHE A 334 5.80 27.39 -14.80
C PHE A 334 5.51 28.44 -13.71
N PRO A 335 6.49 29.28 -13.34
CA PRO A 335 7.79 29.46 -14.00
C PRO A 335 8.73 28.25 -13.86
N ALA A 336 9.60 28.06 -14.86
CA ALA A 336 10.52 26.92 -14.89
C ALA A 336 11.60 26.98 -13.80
N GLU A 337 11.86 28.17 -13.26
CA GLU A 337 12.80 28.39 -12.17
C GLU A 337 12.15 29.27 -11.09
N ILE A 338 12.33 28.91 -9.83
CA ILE A 338 11.77 29.61 -8.66
C ILE A 338 12.85 29.87 -7.61
N SER A 339 12.74 31.01 -6.91
CA SER A 339 13.57 31.28 -5.74
C SER A 339 13.17 30.41 -4.54
N GLN A 340 13.98 30.41 -3.48
CA GLN A 340 13.78 29.56 -2.31
C GLN A 340 12.41 29.76 -1.61
N SER A 341 11.86 30.98 -1.68
CA SER A 341 10.65 31.40 -0.97
C SER A 341 9.43 31.61 -1.88
N GLU A 342 9.57 31.27 -3.17
CA GLU A 342 8.48 31.31 -4.13
C GLU A 342 7.70 29.98 -4.13
N SER A 343 6.38 30.09 -4.34
CA SER A 343 5.53 28.92 -4.52
C SER A 343 5.74 28.30 -5.90
N GLU A 344 5.66 26.97 -5.95
CA GLU A 344 5.73 26.23 -7.20
C GLU A 344 4.36 26.23 -7.89
N LEU A 345 4.34 26.65 -9.14
CA LEU A 345 3.16 26.71 -10.00
C LEU A 345 3.38 25.76 -11.19
N VAL A 346 2.34 25.04 -11.61
CA VAL A 346 2.42 24.06 -12.69
C VAL A 346 1.28 24.21 -13.68
N TYR A 347 1.56 23.88 -14.94
CA TYR A 347 0.57 23.70 -15.99
C TYR A 347 0.12 22.26 -16.09
N PHE A 348 -1.19 22.08 -16.19
CA PHE A 348 -1.83 20.86 -16.63
C PHE A 348 -2.58 21.12 -17.93
N ARG A 349 -2.29 20.34 -18.97
CA ARG A 349 -2.91 20.41 -20.30
C ARG A 349 -3.71 19.14 -20.53
N ASP A 350 -4.98 19.31 -20.88
CA ASP A 350 -5.88 18.20 -21.17
C ASP A 350 -7.05 18.69 -22.05
N SER A 351 -8.14 17.93 -22.14
CA SER A 351 -9.39 18.27 -22.78
C SER A 351 -10.53 18.44 -21.77
N ALA A 352 -11.45 19.38 -22.01
CA ALA A 352 -12.69 19.50 -21.24
C ALA A 352 -13.66 18.34 -21.51
N VAL A 353 -13.44 17.60 -22.60
CA VAL A 353 -14.28 16.51 -23.09
C VAL A 353 -13.45 15.24 -23.21
N LEU A 354 -14.04 14.09 -22.85
CA LEU A 354 -13.36 12.80 -22.94
C LEU A 354 -13.08 12.47 -24.41
N LEU A 355 -11.82 12.17 -24.73
CA LEU A 355 -11.46 11.64 -26.04
C LEU A 355 -11.97 10.19 -26.17
N SER A 356 -13.08 10.01 -26.88
CA SER A 356 -13.71 8.71 -27.06
C SER A 356 -13.98 8.44 -28.54
N PRO A 357 -13.71 7.22 -29.06
CA PRO A 357 -14.07 6.83 -30.42
C PRO A 357 -15.59 6.61 -30.57
N TYR A 358 -16.34 6.63 -29.47
CA TYR A 358 -17.78 6.46 -29.45
C TYR A 358 -18.50 7.80 -29.25
N HIS A 359 -19.76 7.86 -29.69
CA HIS A 359 -20.63 9.00 -29.41
C HIS A 359 -21.00 9.04 -27.93
N VAL A 360 -20.77 10.18 -27.27
CA VAL A 360 -21.02 10.34 -25.83
C VAL A 360 -22.27 11.17 -25.61
N LEU A 361 -23.30 10.56 -25.01
CA LEU A 361 -24.59 11.23 -24.77
C LEU A 361 -24.47 12.34 -23.72
N GLU A 362 -23.76 12.08 -22.63
CA GLU A 362 -23.63 12.99 -21.51
C GLU A 362 -22.33 12.75 -20.76
N GLN A 363 -21.61 13.84 -20.46
CA GLN A 363 -20.35 13.79 -19.75
C GLN A 363 -20.16 14.96 -18.80
N VAL A 364 -19.37 14.71 -17.75
CA VAL A 364 -18.90 15.72 -16.81
C VAL A 364 -17.47 15.39 -16.41
N THR A 365 -16.60 16.38 -16.46
CA THR A 365 -15.20 16.27 -16.04
C THR A 365 -14.95 17.12 -14.80
N TYR A 366 -14.38 16.52 -13.76
CA TYR A 366 -14.00 17.15 -12.51
C TYR A 366 -12.47 17.17 -12.41
N ILE A 367 -11.89 18.33 -12.12
CA ILE A 367 -10.47 18.49 -11.89
C ILE A 367 -10.25 18.96 -10.45
N LYS A 368 -9.49 18.20 -9.68
CA LYS A 368 -9.20 18.49 -8.28
C LYS A 368 -7.76 18.97 -8.13
N THR A 369 -7.59 20.20 -7.65
CA THR A 369 -6.28 20.80 -7.37
C THR A 369 -5.87 20.62 -5.90
N PRO A 370 -4.58 20.65 -5.56
CA PRO A 370 -4.10 20.54 -4.18
C PRO A 370 -4.48 21.74 -3.31
N SER A 371 -4.62 22.91 -3.93
CA SER A 371 -4.94 24.16 -3.27
C SER A 371 -6.04 24.95 -4.00
N ASN A 372 -6.63 25.92 -3.31
CA ASN A 372 -7.57 26.87 -3.91
C ASN A 372 -6.88 27.95 -4.75
N ARG A 373 -5.56 27.92 -4.92
CA ARG A 373 -4.81 28.94 -5.67
C ARG A 373 -4.61 28.47 -7.10
N ILE A 374 -5.50 28.94 -7.97
CA ILE A 374 -5.51 28.69 -9.40
C ILE A 374 -5.34 30.06 -10.05
N GLU A 375 -4.22 30.24 -10.75
CA GLU A 375 -3.88 31.48 -11.45
C GLU A 375 -4.72 31.62 -12.73
N PHE A 376 -4.81 30.53 -13.50
CA PHE A 376 -5.52 30.52 -14.76
C PHE A 376 -6.19 29.18 -15.01
N PHE A 377 -7.37 29.20 -15.61
CA PHE A 377 -7.99 28.03 -16.20
C PHE A 377 -8.79 28.45 -17.44
N THR A 378 -8.79 27.58 -18.45
CA THR A 378 -9.55 27.82 -19.69
C THR A 378 -11.04 27.71 -19.41
N ARG A 379 -11.86 28.67 -19.85
CA ARG A 379 -13.31 28.61 -19.67
C ARG A 379 -13.96 27.98 -20.90
N VAL A 380 -14.62 26.84 -20.71
CA VAL A 380 -15.41 26.16 -21.73
C VAL A 380 -16.81 25.98 -21.16
N ASP A 381 -17.77 26.76 -21.63
CA ASP A 381 -19.10 26.79 -20.99
C ASP A 381 -19.88 25.48 -21.21
N PRO A 382 -20.54 24.92 -20.18
CA PRO A 382 -20.60 25.42 -18.81
C PRO A 382 -19.39 24.99 -17.96
N THR A 383 -18.63 25.94 -17.42
CA THR A 383 -17.58 25.69 -16.42
C THR A 383 -18.00 26.25 -15.05
N SER A 384 -17.80 25.51 -13.97
CA SER A 384 -17.96 26.02 -12.61
C SER A 384 -16.79 25.69 -11.70
N ARG A 385 -16.57 26.52 -10.69
CA ARG A 385 -15.49 26.36 -9.71
C ARG A 385 -16.05 26.35 -8.31
N ALA A 386 -15.67 25.35 -7.52
CA ALA A 386 -16.03 25.22 -6.12
C ALA A 386 -14.79 24.86 -5.29
N GLY A 387 -14.15 25.87 -4.69
CA GLY A 387 -12.93 25.65 -3.89
C GLY A 387 -11.77 25.10 -4.74
N THR A 388 -11.37 23.86 -4.43
CA THR A 388 -10.28 23.10 -5.07
C THR A 388 -10.75 22.32 -6.29
N GLU A 389 -12.04 22.32 -6.59
CA GLU A 389 -12.61 21.53 -7.69
C GLU A 389 -13.07 22.46 -8.82
N LEU A 390 -12.61 22.15 -10.04
CA LEU A 390 -13.11 22.69 -11.29
C LEU A 390 -14.03 21.66 -11.94
N LYS A 391 -15.20 22.10 -12.40
CA LYS A 391 -16.17 21.26 -13.10
C LYS A 391 -16.33 21.79 -14.53
N TYR A 392 -16.10 20.92 -15.50
CA TYR A 392 -16.40 21.15 -16.91
C TYR A 392 -17.63 20.33 -17.31
N GLY A 393 -18.60 20.99 -17.93
CA GLY A 393 -19.89 20.40 -18.28
C GLY A 393 -20.95 20.59 -17.18
N THR A 394 -22.14 20.04 -17.36
CA THR A 394 -22.46 18.88 -18.20
C THR A 394 -22.53 19.19 -19.69
N TYR A 395 -21.78 18.44 -20.50
CA TYR A 395 -21.89 18.47 -21.96
C TYR A 395 -22.80 17.35 -22.45
N LYS A 396 -23.59 17.63 -23.49
CA LYS A 396 -24.53 16.68 -24.09
C LYS A 396 -24.17 16.42 -25.55
N ASN A 397 -24.47 15.22 -26.03
CA ASN A 397 -24.36 14.78 -27.43
C ASN A 397 -23.02 15.16 -28.08
N GLN A 398 -21.93 14.64 -27.52
CA GLN A 398 -20.59 14.89 -28.02
C GLN A 398 -20.24 13.91 -29.13
N VAL A 399 -19.72 14.47 -30.23
CA VAL A 399 -19.30 13.69 -31.39
C VAL A 399 -18.07 12.83 -31.05
N PRO A 400 -17.94 11.65 -31.70
CA PRO A 400 -16.74 10.83 -31.59
C PRO A 400 -15.46 11.63 -31.87
N ASN A 401 -14.40 11.36 -31.11
CA ASN A 401 -13.08 11.99 -31.21
C ASN A 401 -13.09 13.52 -31.05
N SER A 402 -14.06 14.06 -30.31
CA SER A 402 -14.05 15.48 -29.94
C SER A 402 -12.91 15.78 -28.96
N TYR A 403 -12.32 16.97 -29.10
CA TYR A 403 -11.22 17.43 -28.26
C TYR A 403 -11.36 18.94 -28.05
N LEU A 404 -11.53 19.37 -26.79
CA LEU A 404 -11.67 20.77 -26.40
C LEU A 404 -10.53 21.12 -25.45
N PRO A 405 -9.41 21.67 -25.93
CA PRO A 405 -8.21 21.84 -25.13
C PRO A 405 -8.45 22.77 -23.94
N ILE A 406 -7.98 22.34 -22.78
CA ILE A 406 -7.96 23.12 -21.54
C ILE A 406 -6.54 23.21 -21.00
N LEU A 407 -6.25 24.38 -20.46
CA LEU A 407 -5.04 24.66 -19.68
C LEU A 407 -5.47 25.08 -18.27
N VAL A 408 -4.87 24.45 -17.26
CA VAL A 408 -5.03 24.81 -15.84
C VAL A 408 -3.66 25.14 -15.26
N HIS A 409 -3.53 26.33 -14.68
CA HIS A 409 -2.33 26.84 -14.02
C HIS A 409 -2.62 27.05 -12.54
N TYR A 410 -1.94 26.29 -11.68
CA TYR A 410 -2.25 26.25 -10.25
C TYR A 410 -1.02 26.02 -9.39
N GLU A 411 -1.12 26.35 -8.10
CA GLU A 411 -0.06 26.14 -7.11
C GLU A 411 0.00 24.70 -6.64
N ASN A 412 1.18 24.07 -6.77
CA ASN A 412 1.48 22.73 -6.31
C ASN A 412 2.87 22.69 -5.65
N ASN A 413 2.90 22.84 -4.32
CA ASN A 413 4.14 22.74 -3.54
C ASN A 413 4.44 21.31 -3.06
N HIS A 414 3.74 20.28 -3.56
CA HIS A 414 4.13 18.91 -3.24
C HIS A 414 5.47 18.59 -3.92
N PRO A 415 6.38 17.88 -3.24
CA PRO A 415 7.72 17.69 -3.78
C PRO A 415 7.71 16.64 -4.90
N PHE A 416 8.23 16.99 -6.07
CA PHE A 416 8.14 16.19 -7.30
C PHE A 416 9.21 15.10 -7.33
N ALA A 417 8.91 13.93 -6.75
CA ALA A 417 9.91 12.88 -6.55
C ALA A 417 10.05 12.02 -7.80
N VAL A 418 11.13 12.23 -8.54
CA VAL A 418 11.45 11.46 -9.75
C VAL A 418 12.70 10.64 -9.49
N VAL A 419 12.55 9.33 -9.40
CA VAL A 419 13.66 8.39 -9.37
C VAL A 419 14.01 8.05 -10.82
N GLU A 420 15.09 8.62 -11.32
CA GLU A 420 15.56 8.38 -12.70
C GLU A 420 15.91 6.91 -12.89
N GLU A 421 16.61 6.33 -11.92
CA GLU A 421 17.02 4.92 -11.94
C GLU A 421 16.85 4.29 -10.55
N LEU A 422 16.15 3.14 -10.52
CA LEU A 422 16.05 2.28 -9.35
C LEU A 422 16.57 0.89 -9.69
N VAL A 423 17.69 0.52 -9.08
CA VAL A 423 18.24 -0.85 -9.18
C VAL A 423 17.99 -1.58 -7.87
N ARG A 424 17.05 -2.52 -7.88
CA ARG A 424 16.77 -3.42 -6.75
C ARG A 424 17.45 -4.75 -6.96
N LYS A 425 18.42 -5.10 -6.11
CA LYS A 425 19.02 -6.42 -6.02
C LYS A 425 18.38 -7.20 -4.87
N VAL A 426 17.81 -8.36 -5.18
CA VAL A 426 17.25 -9.31 -4.22
C VAL A 426 18.16 -10.53 -4.21
N GLN A 427 18.88 -10.75 -3.12
CA GLN A 427 19.75 -11.91 -2.94
C GLN A 427 19.09 -12.92 -2.01
N ILE A 428 18.86 -14.12 -2.53
CA ILE A 428 18.22 -15.20 -1.78
C ILE A 428 19.32 -16.10 -1.22
N SER A 429 19.21 -16.45 0.06
CA SER A 429 20.07 -17.42 0.70
C SER A 429 19.21 -18.49 1.39
N HIS A 430 19.33 -19.74 0.95
CA HIS A 430 18.65 -20.86 1.60
C HIS A 430 19.16 -21.12 3.03
N TRP A 431 20.26 -20.49 3.45
CA TRP A 431 20.71 -20.49 4.84
C TRP A 431 19.80 -19.67 5.78
N GLY A 432 18.82 -18.92 5.25
CA GLY A 432 17.71 -18.38 6.05
C GLY A 432 17.37 -16.90 5.87
N ASN A 433 18.04 -16.18 4.98
CA ASN A 433 17.84 -14.73 4.80
C ASN A 433 17.61 -14.36 3.33
N VAL A 434 16.78 -13.36 3.09
CA VAL A 434 16.65 -12.65 1.81
C VAL A 434 17.16 -11.24 2.03
N GLN A 435 18.25 -10.88 1.36
CA GLN A 435 18.84 -9.55 1.43
C GLN A 435 18.36 -8.71 0.26
N ILE A 436 17.74 -7.57 0.55
CA ILE A 436 17.35 -6.59 -0.45
C ILE A 436 18.32 -5.40 -0.38
N THR A 437 18.75 -4.93 -1.53
CA THR A 437 19.57 -3.71 -1.69
C THR A 437 19.04 -2.90 -2.86
N GLU A 438 18.68 -1.66 -2.61
CA GLU A 438 18.05 -0.76 -3.55
C GLU A 438 18.93 0.47 -3.73
N HIS A 439 19.38 0.70 -4.96
CA HIS A 439 20.12 1.90 -5.34
C HIS A 439 19.18 2.88 -6.02
N TYR A 440 19.13 4.10 -5.51
CA TYR A 440 18.26 5.18 -5.98
C TYR A 440 19.09 6.30 -6.58
N LYS A 441 18.69 6.74 -7.77
CA LYS A 441 19.10 8.02 -8.35
C LYS A 441 17.88 8.95 -8.37
N LEU A 442 17.71 9.72 -7.30
CA LEU A 442 16.58 10.62 -7.10
C LEU A 442 16.88 12.01 -7.65
N ARG A 443 15.89 12.63 -8.28
CA ARG A 443 15.88 14.00 -8.79
C ARG A 443 14.61 14.70 -8.30
N HIS A 444 14.73 15.98 -7.95
CA HIS A 444 13.54 16.82 -7.79
C HIS A 444 13.05 17.30 -9.17
N GLY A 445 11.90 16.78 -9.61
CA GLY A 445 11.32 17.00 -10.95
C GLY A 445 10.68 18.37 -11.18
N GLY A 446 10.37 19.09 -10.11
CA GLY A 446 9.71 20.39 -10.13
C GLY A 446 10.56 21.57 -10.62
N ALA A 447 10.04 22.78 -10.43
CA ALA A 447 10.65 24.04 -10.86
C ALA A 447 12.08 24.21 -10.30
N ARG A 448 13.04 24.54 -11.17
CA ARG A 448 14.47 24.59 -10.81
C ARG A 448 14.76 25.68 -9.78
N HIS A 449 15.67 25.41 -8.87
CA HIS A 449 16.09 26.44 -7.92
C HIS A 449 16.85 27.58 -8.62
N LYS A 450 16.39 28.81 -8.39
CA LYS A 450 17.00 30.05 -8.89
C LYS A 450 17.67 30.82 -7.74
N GLY A 451 18.90 31.26 -7.99
CA GLY A 451 19.66 32.08 -7.04
C GLY A 451 20.50 31.25 -6.08
N VAL A 452 20.74 31.81 -4.88
CA VAL A 452 21.58 31.17 -3.85
C VAL A 452 20.71 30.50 -2.80
N PHE A 453 21.14 29.31 -2.37
CA PHE A 453 20.53 28.66 -1.22
C PHE A 453 20.99 29.33 0.08
N SER A 454 20.03 29.79 0.87
CA SER A 454 20.26 30.36 2.19
C SER A 454 19.71 29.43 3.27
N ARG A 455 20.62 28.80 4.03
CA ARG A 455 20.25 27.96 5.17
C ARG A 455 19.52 28.76 6.26
N LEU A 456 19.90 30.02 6.48
CA LEU A 456 19.23 30.90 7.45
C LEU A 456 17.76 31.11 7.07
N GLU A 457 17.48 31.34 5.78
CA GLU A 457 16.11 31.53 5.29
C GLU A 457 15.30 30.23 5.39
N TYR A 458 15.92 29.11 5.02
CA TYR A 458 15.33 27.76 5.10
C TYR A 458 14.89 27.43 6.53
N GLN A 459 15.74 27.71 7.52
CA GLN A 459 15.51 27.39 8.92
C GLN A 459 14.59 28.40 9.61
N SER A 460 14.65 29.68 9.25
CA SER A 460 13.81 30.71 9.87
C SER A 460 12.36 30.65 9.41
N ARG A 461 12.10 30.24 8.15
CA ARG A 461 10.75 30.19 7.56
C ARG A 461 10.53 28.90 6.76
N PRO A 462 10.55 27.72 7.40
CA PRO A 462 10.52 26.42 6.71
C PRO A 462 9.21 26.12 5.97
N SER A 463 8.11 26.82 6.27
CA SER A 463 6.82 26.70 5.57
C SER A 463 6.75 27.51 4.27
N ILE A 464 7.65 28.46 4.08
CA ILE A 464 7.70 29.35 2.92
C ILE A 464 8.95 29.04 2.11
N SER A 465 10.13 29.15 2.73
CA SER A 465 11.45 29.03 2.11
C SER A 465 11.90 27.59 1.83
N GLY A 466 10.94 26.68 1.68
CA GLY A 466 11.21 25.24 1.56
C GLY A 466 9.94 24.42 1.40
N ALA A 467 8.85 25.05 0.96
CA ALA A 467 7.55 24.41 0.79
C ALA A 467 7.60 23.30 -0.27
N SER A 468 8.24 23.58 -1.42
CA SER A 468 8.43 22.64 -2.52
C SER A 468 9.57 21.64 -2.30
N SER A 469 10.48 21.89 -1.35
CA SER A 469 11.67 21.04 -1.14
C SER A 469 11.36 19.70 -0.47
N PHE A 470 12.19 18.68 -0.72
CA PHE A 470 12.17 17.45 0.08
C PHE A 470 12.81 17.66 1.44
N LYS A 471 12.05 17.38 2.51
CA LYS A 471 12.57 17.29 3.88
C LYS A 471 12.80 15.84 4.27
N ASN A 472 11.76 15.04 4.13
CA ASN A 472 11.72 13.63 4.42
C ASN A 472 11.13 12.86 3.23
N LEU A 473 11.52 11.60 3.11
CA LEU A 473 10.95 10.64 2.19
C LEU A 473 10.48 9.44 3.02
N LEU A 474 9.30 8.93 2.72
CA LEU A 474 8.72 7.78 3.43
C LEU A 474 8.73 6.54 2.53
N ALA A 475 9.47 5.52 2.94
CA ALA A 475 9.46 4.20 2.33
C ALA A 475 8.58 3.23 3.13
N ARG A 476 7.69 2.51 2.43
CA ARG A 476 6.93 1.39 3.01
C ARG A 476 7.61 0.08 2.66
N LEU A 477 8.18 -0.55 3.67
CA LEU A 477 8.87 -1.83 3.59
C LEU A 477 7.99 -2.98 4.10
N PRO A 478 8.30 -4.24 3.75
CA PRO A 478 7.60 -5.41 4.27
C PRO A 478 7.64 -5.51 5.82
N PRO A 479 6.80 -6.33 6.46
CA PRO A 479 6.87 -6.59 7.89
C PRO A 479 8.16 -7.35 8.26
N ARG A 480 8.52 -7.31 9.55
CA ARG A 480 9.69 -8.01 10.15
C ARG A 480 11.03 -7.76 9.45
N VAL A 481 11.19 -6.58 8.88
CA VAL A 481 12.46 -6.15 8.32
C VAL A 481 13.50 -6.02 9.44
N HIS A 482 14.73 -6.48 9.17
CA HIS A 482 15.86 -6.33 10.09
C HIS A 482 17.11 -5.85 9.34
N SER A 483 18.15 -5.45 10.09
CA SER A 483 19.45 -5.03 9.53
C SER A 483 19.32 -3.94 8.46
N VAL A 484 18.44 -2.96 8.68
CA VAL A 484 18.23 -1.84 7.76
C VAL A 484 19.43 -0.91 7.81
N TYR A 485 19.92 -0.52 6.65
CA TYR A 485 20.93 0.51 6.50
C TYR A 485 20.54 1.50 5.40
N TYR A 486 20.91 2.76 5.63
CA TYR A 486 20.71 3.87 4.71
C TYR A 486 22.05 4.60 4.53
N ARG A 487 22.58 4.57 3.32
CA ARG A 487 23.91 5.10 3.01
C ARG A 487 23.95 5.76 1.65
N ASP A 488 24.86 6.68 1.45
CA ASP A 488 25.23 7.20 0.13
C ASP A 488 26.61 6.70 -0.28
N GLU A 489 27.17 7.27 -1.34
CA GLU A 489 28.49 6.92 -1.87
C GLU A 489 29.62 7.27 -0.90
N ILE A 490 29.46 8.32 -0.10
CA ILE A 490 30.48 8.79 0.84
C ILE A 490 30.38 8.13 2.22
N GLY A 491 29.26 7.48 2.55
CA GLY A 491 29.15 6.66 3.74
C GLY A 491 27.74 6.59 4.33
N ASN A 492 27.69 6.26 5.62
CA ASN A 492 26.41 6.12 6.32
C ASN A 492 25.69 7.48 6.48
N ILE A 493 24.36 7.47 6.42
CA ILE A 493 23.52 8.62 6.75
C ILE A 493 22.71 8.24 8.01
N SER A 494 22.92 8.97 9.10
CA SER A 494 22.28 8.67 10.39
C SER A 494 20.86 9.24 10.53
N THR A 495 20.44 10.10 9.60
CA THR A 495 19.13 10.77 9.62
C THR A 495 18.05 9.88 9.00
N SER A 496 17.72 8.80 9.70
CA SER A 496 16.66 7.86 9.32
C SER A 496 15.93 7.32 10.56
N HIS A 497 14.61 7.12 10.43
CA HIS A 497 13.75 6.61 11.49
C HIS A 497 12.94 5.41 10.98
N LEU A 498 13.17 4.24 11.58
CA LEU A 498 12.43 3.02 11.26
C LEU A 498 11.34 2.77 12.31
N ARG A 499 10.12 2.55 11.85
CA ARG A 499 8.97 2.12 12.67
C ARG A 499 8.47 0.78 12.14
N THR A 500 8.61 -0.27 12.94
CA THR A 500 8.16 -1.61 12.58
C THR A 500 6.79 -1.90 13.18
N ASP A 501 5.85 -2.36 12.34
CA ASP A 501 4.55 -2.88 12.72
C ASP A 501 4.42 -4.34 12.25
N SER A 502 3.46 -5.05 12.81
CA SER A 502 3.09 -6.43 12.45
C SER A 502 2.74 -6.61 10.98
N LEU A 503 2.14 -5.59 10.34
CA LEU A 503 1.69 -5.64 8.95
C LEU A 503 2.68 -5.01 7.96
N LYS A 504 3.45 -4.00 8.39
CA LYS A 504 4.34 -3.22 7.53
C LYS A 504 5.46 -2.57 8.35
N SER A 505 6.54 -2.17 7.68
CA SER A 505 7.56 -1.33 8.29
C SER A 505 7.64 0.00 7.55
N GLU A 506 7.73 1.11 8.28
CA GLU A 506 7.83 2.45 7.72
C GLU A 506 9.22 3.01 8.00
N LEU A 507 9.96 3.33 6.94
CA LEU A 507 11.28 3.94 7.01
C LEU A 507 11.18 5.37 6.51
N GLU A 508 11.30 6.33 7.43
CA GLU A 508 11.41 7.74 7.13
C GLU A 508 12.89 8.09 6.99
N ILE A 509 13.29 8.62 5.83
CA ILE A 509 14.67 9.02 5.55
C ILE A 509 14.75 10.51 5.28
N GLU A 510 15.81 11.15 5.76
CA GLU A 510 16.14 12.53 5.44
C GLU A 510 17.48 12.54 4.70
N PRO A 511 17.52 13.04 3.45
CA PRO A 511 18.77 13.23 2.72
C PRO A 511 19.71 14.22 3.44
N ARG A 512 21.01 14.20 3.14
CA ARG A 512 22.01 15.08 3.78
C ARG A 512 21.72 16.58 3.61
N TYR A 513 21.02 16.94 2.55
CA TYR A 513 20.61 18.30 2.23
C TYR A 513 19.19 18.28 1.67
N PRO A 514 18.40 19.36 1.89
CA PRO A 514 17.09 19.46 1.28
C PRO A 514 17.24 19.48 -0.25
N LEU A 515 16.39 18.74 -0.94
CA LEU A 515 16.42 18.70 -2.40
C LEU A 515 15.43 19.74 -2.92
N PHE A 516 15.95 20.77 -3.58
CA PHE A 516 15.17 21.72 -4.38
C PHE A 516 15.12 21.27 -5.84
N GLY A 517 14.23 21.87 -6.64
CA GLY A 517 14.06 21.51 -8.04
C GLY A 517 15.36 21.52 -8.84
N GLY A 518 15.58 20.44 -9.59
CA GLY A 518 16.79 20.20 -10.36
C GLY A 518 17.96 19.60 -9.57
N TRP A 519 17.88 19.48 -8.25
CA TRP A 519 18.93 18.81 -7.47
C TRP A 519 18.76 17.29 -7.54
N HIS A 520 19.90 16.59 -7.47
CA HIS A 520 19.98 15.13 -7.54
C HIS A 520 20.51 14.58 -6.22
N CYS A 521 20.08 13.37 -5.84
CA CYS A 521 20.60 12.64 -4.69
C CYS A 521 20.72 11.16 -5.05
N THR A 522 21.89 10.58 -4.80
CA THR A 522 22.11 9.13 -4.91
C THR A 522 22.22 8.52 -3.53
N PHE A 523 21.48 7.45 -3.29
CA PHE A 523 21.55 6.72 -2.03
C PHE A 523 21.17 5.26 -2.19
N THR A 524 21.52 4.47 -1.19
CA THR A 524 21.25 3.04 -1.12
C THR A 524 20.49 2.73 0.16
N ILE A 525 19.38 2.02 0.02
CA ILE A 525 18.65 1.41 1.13
C ILE A 525 18.89 -0.09 1.04
N GLY A 526 19.25 -0.73 2.14
CA GLY A 526 19.31 -2.18 2.19
C GLY A 526 18.78 -2.74 3.48
N TYR A 527 18.19 -3.93 3.40
CA TYR A 527 17.51 -4.54 4.52
C TYR A 527 17.38 -6.06 4.34
N GLY A 528 17.31 -6.78 5.46
CA GLY A 528 17.13 -8.22 5.51
C GLY A 528 15.67 -8.60 5.77
N LEU A 529 15.27 -9.72 5.17
CA LEU A 529 13.97 -10.33 5.33
C LEU A 529 14.12 -11.81 5.69
N PRO A 530 13.32 -12.31 6.64
CA PRO A 530 13.34 -13.73 7.01
C PRO A 530 12.82 -14.60 5.86
N LEU A 531 13.60 -15.59 5.42
CA LEU A 531 13.30 -16.39 4.23
C LEU A 531 11.92 -17.08 4.29
N GLN A 532 11.54 -17.56 5.48
CA GLN A 532 10.31 -18.33 5.72
C GLN A 532 9.01 -17.61 5.33
N ASP A 533 9.02 -16.27 5.26
CA ASP A 533 7.82 -15.49 4.92
C ASP A 533 7.65 -15.27 3.42
N PHE A 534 8.73 -15.43 2.65
CA PHE A 534 8.79 -15.02 1.25
C PHE A 534 9.10 -16.19 0.30
N LEU A 535 9.70 -17.27 0.80
CA LEU A 535 9.98 -18.49 0.04
C LEU A 535 8.90 -19.53 0.28
N PHE A 536 8.31 -20.01 -0.80
CA PHE A 536 7.24 -20.99 -0.80
C PHE A 536 7.56 -22.16 -1.72
N GLU A 537 6.86 -23.27 -1.51
CA GLU A 537 6.94 -24.46 -2.35
C GLU A 537 5.61 -24.63 -3.10
N SER A 538 5.71 -24.94 -4.38
CA SER A 538 4.58 -25.24 -5.27
C SER A 538 4.30 -26.74 -5.23
N ASP A 539 3.06 -27.13 -5.54
CA ASP A 539 2.64 -28.54 -5.61
C ASP A 539 3.52 -29.40 -6.55
N ASP A 540 4.14 -28.78 -7.56
CA ASP A 540 5.10 -29.42 -8.48
C ASP A 540 6.49 -29.71 -7.86
N GLY A 541 6.71 -29.36 -6.59
CA GLY A 541 8.01 -29.46 -5.91
C GLY A 541 9.00 -28.34 -6.27
N ARG A 542 8.57 -27.35 -7.07
CA ARG A 542 9.36 -26.15 -7.40
C ARG A 542 9.26 -25.14 -6.27
N ARG A 543 10.34 -24.38 -6.04
CA ARG A 543 10.34 -23.27 -5.07
C ARG A 543 10.03 -21.97 -5.78
N TYR A 544 9.36 -21.06 -5.11
CA TYR A 544 9.14 -19.71 -5.62
C TYR A 544 9.25 -18.66 -4.54
N ILE A 545 9.75 -17.50 -4.92
CA ILE A 545 9.76 -16.32 -4.06
C ILE A 545 8.62 -15.39 -4.45
N ASN A 546 7.94 -14.79 -3.46
CA ASN A 546 6.88 -13.81 -3.68
C ASN A 546 7.30 -12.45 -3.10
N LEU A 547 7.46 -11.44 -3.96
CA LEU A 547 7.92 -10.09 -3.57
C LEU A 547 7.09 -9.01 -4.27
N THR A 548 7.17 -7.77 -3.78
CA THR A 548 6.51 -6.62 -4.42
C THR A 548 7.37 -6.04 -5.54
N PHE A 549 6.77 -5.72 -6.68
CA PHE A 549 7.52 -5.26 -7.85
C PHE A 549 7.94 -3.79 -7.77
N GLY A 550 7.02 -2.86 -7.50
CA GLY A 550 7.32 -1.42 -7.62
C GLY A 550 8.12 -0.80 -6.47
N CYS A 551 8.21 0.53 -6.47
CA CYS A 551 9.01 1.33 -5.55
C CYS A 551 8.38 1.40 -4.13
N PRO A 552 9.17 1.26 -3.05
CA PRO A 552 8.65 1.39 -1.70
C PRO A 552 8.45 2.85 -1.28
N LEU A 553 9.07 3.81 -1.97
CA LEU A 553 8.91 5.25 -1.70
C LEU A 553 7.53 5.72 -2.16
N LEU A 554 6.82 6.43 -1.28
CA LEU A 554 5.51 6.99 -1.56
C LEU A 554 5.57 8.18 -2.51
N ASP A 555 4.52 8.33 -3.32
CA ASP A 555 4.32 9.45 -4.26
C ASP A 555 5.53 9.70 -5.18
N THR A 556 6.23 8.62 -5.55
CA THR A 556 7.39 8.66 -6.46
C THR A 556 7.05 8.11 -7.83
N VAL A 557 7.64 8.74 -8.85
CA VAL A 557 7.71 8.22 -10.21
C VAL A 557 9.08 7.60 -10.40
N VAL A 558 9.14 6.40 -10.97
CA VAL A 558 10.39 5.74 -11.34
C VAL A 558 10.46 5.62 -12.85
N ASP A 559 11.47 6.25 -13.47
CA ASP A 559 11.62 6.25 -14.92
C ASP A 559 12.11 4.89 -15.41
N ASP A 560 13.22 4.40 -14.84
CA ASP A 560 13.78 3.07 -15.13
C ASP A 560 13.89 2.23 -13.84
N LEU A 561 13.10 1.15 -13.77
CA LEU A 561 13.16 0.15 -12.69
C LEU A 561 13.82 -1.13 -13.20
N THR A 562 14.92 -1.52 -12.56
CA THR A 562 15.60 -2.80 -12.77
C THR A 562 15.57 -3.63 -11.50
N ILE A 563 14.94 -4.81 -11.55
CA ILE A 563 14.94 -5.78 -10.45
C ILE A 563 15.85 -6.94 -10.83
N LYS A 564 16.85 -7.23 -10.01
CA LYS A 564 17.78 -8.36 -10.15
C LYS A 564 17.52 -9.36 -9.03
N VAL A 565 16.89 -10.48 -9.34
CA VAL A 565 16.66 -11.59 -8.39
C VAL A 565 17.80 -12.59 -8.53
N VAL A 566 18.72 -12.58 -7.58
CA VAL A 566 19.88 -13.47 -7.50
C VAL A 566 19.46 -14.74 -6.76
N LEU A 567 19.36 -15.83 -7.53
CA LEU A 567 19.02 -17.15 -7.01
C LEU A 567 20.24 -17.82 -6.38
N PRO A 568 20.06 -18.79 -5.48
CA PRO A 568 21.15 -19.58 -4.91
C PRO A 568 21.91 -20.39 -5.97
N GLU A 569 23.18 -20.69 -5.72
CA GLU A 569 24.01 -21.47 -6.64
C GLU A 569 23.41 -22.89 -6.81
N GLY A 570 23.36 -23.39 -8.05
CA GLY A 570 22.72 -24.66 -8.38
C GLY A 570 21.22 -24.58 -8.68
N SER A 571 20.61 -23.39 -8.62
CA SER A 571 19.23 -23.17 -9.08
C SER A 571 19.09 -23.34 -10.61
N LYS A 572 18.08 -24.10 -11.04
CA LYS A 572 17.78 -24.41 -12.45
C LYS A 572 16.42 -23.85 -12.87
N ASN A 573 16.25 -23.65 -14.17
CA ASN A 573 14.99 -23.29 -14.84
C ASN A 573 14.20 -22.13 -14.19
N PRO A 574 14.80 -20.93 -14.02
CA PRO A 574 14.09 -19.80 -13.44
C PRO A 574 12.94 -19.32 -14.33
N GLN A 575 11.75 -19.16 -13.76
CA GLN A 575 10.55 -18.71 -14.45
C GLN A 575 9.90 -17.53 -13.70
N PRO A 576 10.08 -16.29 -14.17
CA PRO A 576 9.45 -15.10 -13.57
C PRO A 576 8.01 -14.88 -14.08
N VAL A 577 7.06 -14.89 -13.14
CA VAL A 577 5.65 -14.54 -13.33
C VAL A 577 5.42 -13.11 -12.84
N VAL A 578 5.10 -12.22 -13.79
CA VAL A 578 4.89 -10.79 -13.56
C VAL A 578 3.57 -10.40 -14.22
N PRO A 579 2.67 -9.64 -13.55
CA PRO A 579 1.31 -9.37 -14.05
C PRO A 579 1.23 -8.31 -15.17
N PHE A 580 2.36 -7.82 -15.67
CA PHE A 580 2.42 -6.82 -16.74
C PHE A 580 3.64 -7.05 -17.64
N VAL A 581 3.63 -6.42 -18.81
CA VAL A 581 4.71 -6.51 -19.81
C VAL A 581 6.00 -5.96 -19.22
N THR A 582 7.05 -6.78 -19.26
CA THR A 582 8.39 -6.49 -18.73
C THR A 582 9.43 -7.13 -19.62
N GLU A 583 10.57 -6.45 -19.77
CA GLU A 583 11.76 -7.04 -20.40
C GLU A 583 12.41 -8.01 -19.41
N LYS A 584 12.76 -9.19 -19.88
CA LYS A 584 13.27 -10.29 -19.05
C LYS A 584 14.50 -10.89 -19.71
N HIS A 585 15.58 -11.01 -18.94
CA HIS A 585 16.77 -11.74 -19.37
C HIS A 585 17.47 -12.36 -18.16
N LEU A 586 18.35 -13.32 -18.44
CA LEU A 586 19.15 -14.01 -17.42
C LEU A 586 20.58 -13.48 -17.46
N GLU A 587 21.13 -13.22 -16.29
CA GLU A 587 22.53 -12.86 -16.06
C GLU A 587 23.15 -13.86 -15.07
N THR A 588 24.47 -13.98 -15.08
CA THR A 588 25.22 -14.71 -14.04
C THR A 588 25.89 -13.69 -13.13
N SER A 589 25.68 -13.80 -11.83
CA SER A 589 26.36 -12.95 -10.83
C SER A 589 27.23 -13.79 -9.91
N TYR A 590 28.30 -13.19 -9.41
CA TYR A 590 29.23 -13.83 -8.50
C TYR A 590 29.21 -13.11 -7.14
N SER A 591 29.24 -13.88 -6.08
CA SER A 591 29.27 -13.48 -4.68
C SER A 591 30.34 -14.30 -3.94
N TYR A 592 30.48 -14.06 -2.64
CA TYR A 592 31.33 -14.88 -1.77
C TYR A 592 30.94 -16.36 -1.81
N LEU A 593 31.96 -17.22 -1.84
CA LEU A 593 31.86 -18.69 -1.83
C LEU A 593 31.18 -19.31 -3.05
N ASP A 594 31.01 -18.56 -4.14
CA ASP A 594 30.45 -19.08 -5.39
C ASP A 594 31.55 -19.73 -6.26
N VAL A 595 31.29 -20.91 -6.83
CA VAL A 595 32.24 -21.61 -7.72
C VAL A 595 31.85 -21.45 -9.19
N VAL A 596 30.59 -21.75 -9.50
CA VAL A 596 30.02 -21.69 -10.86
C VAL A 596 29.36 -20.33 -11.11
N GLY A 597 28.86 -19.70 -10.05
CA GLY A 597 28.12 -18.44 -10.10
C GLY A 597 26.60 -18.64 -9.95
N ARG A 598 25.92 -17.56 -9.58
CA ARG A 598 24.48 -17.52 -9.29
C ARG A 598 23.67 -17.05 -10.48
N THR A 599 22.63 -17.81 -10.80
CA THR A 599 21.64 -17.42 -11.82
C THR A 599 20.84 -16.22 -11.34
N THR A 600 20.87 -15.13 -12.10
CA THR A 600 20.20 -13.87 -11.78
C THR A 600 19.13 -13.58 -12.81
N VAL A 601 17.89 -13.47 -12.35
CA VAL A 601 16.76 -13.06 -13.20
C VAL A 601 16.67 -11.55 -13.18
N VAL A 602 16.78 -10.92 -14.34
CA VAL A 602 16.68 -9.47 -14.48
C VAL A 602 15.35 -9.11 -15.12
N LEU A 603 14.60 -8.25 -14.44
CA LEU A 603 13.33 -7.70 -14.87
C LEU A 603 13.49 -6.19 -15.04
N LYS A 604 13.21 -5.67 -16.23
CA LYS A 604 13.25 -4.24 -16.51
C LYS A 604 11.87 -3.72 -16.88
N LYS A 605 11.52 -2.56 -16.34
CA LYS A 605 10.30 -1.83 -16.67
C LYS A 605 10.51 -0.33 -16.60
N LYS A 606 9.93 0.37 -17.56
CA LYS A 606 9.88 1.83 -17.59
C LYS A 606 8.57 2.37 -17.02
N ASN A 607 8.62 3.63 -16.57
CA ASN A 607 7.48 4.42 -16.10
C ASN A 607 6.66 3.69 -15.02
N VAL A 608 7.27 3.50 -13.85
CA VAL A 608 6.69 2.77 -12.72
C VAL A 608 6.18 3.75 -11.68
N VAL A 609 4.93 3.53 -11.25
CA VAL A 609 4.23 4.29 -10.20
C VAL A 609 3.77 3.36 -9.09
N GLY A 610 3.32 3.91 -7.95
CA GLY A 610 2.85 3.12 -6.80
C GLY A 610 1.77 2.06 -7.10
N GLU A 611 0.98 2.24 -8.16
CA GLU A 611 -0.01 1.24 -8.63
C GLU A 611 0.59 -0.07 -9.15
N HIS A 612 1.90 -0.09 -9.42
CA HIS A 612 2.69 -1.28 -9.78
C HIS A 612 3.26 -2.02 -8.56
N ASN A 613 2.92 -1.59 -7.34
CA ASN A 613 3.29 -2.29 -6.10
C ASN A 613 2.40 -3.53 -5.89
N VAL A 614 2.43 -4.44 -6.87
CA VAL A 614 1.75 -5.73 -6.87
C VAL A 614 2.77 -6.85 -6.66
N PRO A 615 2.34 -8.00 -6.11
CA PRO A 615 3.22 -9.16 -5.96
C PRO A 615 3.66 -9.70 -7.33
N PHE A 616 4.91 -10.13 -7.42
CA PHE A 616 5.47 -10.91 -8.53
C PHE A 616 6.19 -12.13 -7.97
N GLN A 617 6.28 -13.17 -8.79
CA GLN A 617 6.81 -14.47 -8.37
C GLN A 617 7.94 -14.92 -9.28
N VAL A 618 8.95 -15.58 -8.72
CA VAL A 618 10.02 -16.22 -9.49
C VAL A 618 10.14 -17.67 -9.04
N TYR A 619 9.77 -18.59 -9.94
CA TYR A 619 9.86 -20.02 -9.72
C TYR A 619 11.25 -20.53 -10.11
N TYR A 620 11.77 -21.51 -9.40
CA TYR A 620 13.03 -22.18 -9.72
C TYR A 620 13.09 -23.58 -9.10
N GLU A 621 13.92 -24.43 -9.70
CA GLU A 621 14.24 -25.75 -9.17
C GLU A 621 15.55 -25.67 -8.37
N PHE A 622 15.59 -26.30 -7.20
CA PHE A 622 16.80 -26.34 -6.37
C PHE A 622 16.93 -27.67 -5.65
N ASN A 623 18.05 -28.35 -5.83
CA ASN A 623 18.36 -29.57 -5.10
C ASN A 623 19.10 -29.21 -3.79
N PRO A 624 18.55 -29.55 -2.60
CA PRO A 624 19.16 -29.23 -1.31
C PRO A 624 20.61 -29.71 -1.12
N ILE A 625 21.04 -30.76 -1.84
CA ILE A 625 22.41 -31.28 -1.76
C ILE A 625 23.44 -30.21 -2.16
N PHE A 626 23.10 -29.27 -3.05
CA PHE A 626 23.99 -28.19 -3.46
C PHE A 626 24.34 -27.24 -2.30
N MET A 627 23.56 -27.18 -1.22
CA MET A 627 23.93 -26.37 -0.04
C MET A 627 25.21 -26.90 0.65
N LEU A 628 25.57 -28.17 0.46
CA LEU A 628 26.80 -28.74 1.01
C LEU A 628 28.05 -28.31 0.23
N ALA A 629 27.92 -27.74 -0.96
CA ALA A 629 29.06 -27.31 -1.77
C ALA A 629 29.86 -26.21 -1.08
N GLU A 630 29.20 -25.18 -0.52
CA GLU A 630 29.88 -24.04 0.11
C GLU A 630 30.72 -24.49 1.36
N PRO A 631 30.18 -25.30 2.31
CA PRO A 631 30.99 -25.81 3.42
C PRO A 631 32.11 -26.76 2.98
N LEU A 632 31.84 -27.66 2.03
CA LEU A 632 32.86 -28.59 1.52
C LEU A 632 34.01 -27.86 0.82
N MET A 633 33.74 -26.75 0.16
CA MET A 633 34.77 -25.89 -0.43
C MET A 633 35.69 -25.29 0.65
N LEU A 634 35.13 -24.79 1.76
CA LEU A 634 35.95 -24.26 2.85
C LEU A 634 36.79 -25.35 3.53
N VAL A 635 36.19 -26.52 3.76
CA VAL A 635 36.89 -27.68 4.34
C VAL A 635 38.02 -28.14 3.41
N SER A 636 37.79 -28.21 2.10
CA SER A 636 38.81 -28.62 1.14
C SER A 636 39.95 -27.60 1.05
N ALA A 637 39.66 -26.30 1.07
CA ALA A 637 40.68 -25.25 1.08
C ALA A 637 41.56 -25.32 2.34
N ALA A 638 40.94 -25.50 3.52
CA ALA A 638 41.67 -25.69 4.77
C ALA A 638 42.52 -26.96 4.77
N LEU A 639 41.97 -28.08 4.26
CA LEU A 639 42.70 -29.33 4.12
C LEU A 639 43.92 -29.18 3.21
N LEU A 640 43.76 -28.56 2.04
CA LEU A 640 44.85 -28.30 1.09
C LEU A 640 45.95 -27.44 1.70
N PHE A 641 45.59 -26.43 2.51
CA PHE A 641 46.55 -25.63 3.25
C PHE A 641 47.40 -26.49 4.20
N PHE A 642 46.77 -27.37 5.00
CA PHE A 642 47.52 -28.26 5.88
C PHE A 642 48.37 -29.28 5.12
N VAL A 643 47.87 -29.82 4.00
CA VAL A 643 48.64 -30.72 3.12
C VAL A 643 49.86 -29.99 2.55
N ALA A 644 49.72 -28.74 2.12
CA ALA A 644 50.83 -27.93 1.64
C ALA A 644 51.87 -27.65 2.73
N CYS A 645 51.44 -27.34 3.96
CA CYS A 645 52.33 -27.21 5.12
C CYS A 645 53.10 -28.51 5.41
N ILE A 646 52.43 -29.66 5.35
CA ILE A 646 53.07 -30.96 5.51
C ILE A 646 54.08 -31.20 4.39
N ALA A 647 53.70 -30.96 3.14
CA ALA A 647 54.60 -31.11 2.00
C ALA A 647 55.84 -30.21 2.14
N TYR A 648 55.66 -28.93 2.47
CA TYR A 648 56.75 -27.98 2.71
C TYR A 648 57.71 -28.45 3.80
N LEU A 649 57.20 -28.95 4.93
CA LEU A 649 58.03 -29.50 6.02
C LEU A 649 58.81 -30.77 5.62
N HIS A 650 58.35 -31.47 4.59
CA HIS A 650 58.96 -32.68 4.06
C HIS A 650 59.83 -32.44 2.82
N MET A 651 59.88 -31.21 2.29
CA MET A 651 60.78 -30.84 1.19
C MET A 651 62.16 -30.50 1.74
N ASP A 652 63.14 -31.35 1.44
CA ASP A 652 64.55 -31.06 1.71
C ASP A 652 65.11 -30.16 0.60
N LEU A 653 65.30 -28.88 0.92
CA LEU A 653 65.87 -27.87 0.02
C LEU A 653 67.38 -27.66 0.26
N SER A 654 68.05 -28.57 0.97
CA SER A 654 69.50 -28.43 1.24
C SER A 654 70.34 -28.70 -0.02
N ILE A 655 71.24 -27.76 -0.35
CA ILE A 655 72.07 -27.80 -1.57
C ILE A 655 73.35 -28.64 -1.39
N GLY A 656 73.62 -29.13 -0.17
CA GLY A 656 74.71 -30.06 0.11
C GLY A 656 74.40 -30.91 1.34
N LYS A 657 74.36 -32.24 1.17
CA LYS A 657 74.29 -33.17 2.31
C LYS A 657 75.62 -33.10 3.06
N SER A 658 75.61 -32.57 4.28
CA SER A 658 76.77 -32.71 5.17
C SER A 658 76.92 -34.19 5.53
N SER A 659 78.06 -34.76 5.14
CA SER A 659 78.48 -36.15 5.39
C SER A 659 78.47 -36.53 6.86
#